data_AF-A0A9P8GGY4-F1
#
_entry.id   AF-A0A9P8GGY4-F1
#
_cell.length_a   1.000
_cell.length_b   1.000
_cell.length_c   1.000
_cell.angle_alpha   90.00
_cell.angle_beta   90.00
_cell.angle_gamma   90.00
#
_symmetry.space_group_name_H-M   'P 1'
#
loop_
_entity.id
_entity.type
_entity.pdbx_description
1 polymer ?
#
loop_
_entity_poly.entity_id
_entity_poly.type
_entity_poly.pdbx_seq_one_letter_code
_entity_poly.pdbx_strand_id
1 'polypeptide(L)'
;MAEKKNDSSIIALDVHSEAKGEVYNADDLRLQQMGHTQELTRHFRLGLGLATEIGAGGPGAVIYGFILITVLQSFLGASLAEFVSSYPTSGGMYHWIAAVSPERYRGFLSFNTGFFTIMGWVFTTASTNLIYAQNFMALVALYHPTMTIKTWQTFLVYQVLNLVTAAIVIWGNRIIPALNKFSLFYLQIGWFVVMVTVVACAPSHQDSEFVFRTWINETGWENQVICFITGLVNPLYSLGGLDGVTHLTEEMPNPSRNAPLAIAITLVIAFVTGITYLIALMFSVQDYAALSSTNTGLPLAELFRQVTRNAGGAFGLTFILFIALGPCVISSQLSTGRMFWAFSRDGAIPFSSTWSKVNHRLQMPMNAQLAVTAIVAALGCLYLGSSTAFNSLLGSAVTINNCAYMVPILTNLLTGRRNMYKGVFHMHGAKGFFVNTITVCWLAFAIVFFSFPYYKPVTAANMNYTCLVVGGLTLFQLAWYKKGDSTLKKPSSSTAYLNLKHLQLQSRPIPDILLKMHFSSWTPLVVSLLTISTTAIPLLEVRKNGGGGGGGTTTTRGGPASAKVTLYNQYTCVAPNTPPPTDGSAGTTVSFSVTEAQCTIPTTGLQFSGALTASLTASPKTGTVGCYIVGHSQQGCGIVLSNQMHGWPVGGINVGDSLGCGNPPSGTSYLAFEIICQ
;
A
#
# COMPACT_ATOMS: atom_id res chain seq x y z
N MET A 1 -50.33 14.38 -55.39
CA MET A 1 -51.16 13.54 -54.50
C MET A 1 -50.93 12.09 -54.93
N ALA A 2 -50.43 11.25 -54.01
CA ALA A 2 -50.16 9.81 -54.13
C ALA A 2 -49.09 9.40 -55.18
N GLU A 3 -48.24 8.37 -55.02
CA GLU A 3 -48.19 7.26 -54.07
C GLU A 3 -46.76 6.70 -54.00
N LYS A 4 -46.39 6.20 -52.83
CA LYS A 4 -45.09 5.66 -52.45
C LYS A 4 -45.11 4.16 -52.75
N LYS A 5 -44.20 3.62 -53.58
CA LYS A 5 -44.05 2.17 -53.75
C LYS A 5 -42.62 1.71 -53.49
N ASN A 6 -42.56 0.88 -52.45
CA ASN A 6 -41.54 -0.04 -51.96
C ASN A 6 -40.55 -0.56 -53.02
N ASP A 7 -39.26 -0.51 -52.72
CA ASP A 7 -38.31 -1.52 -53.20
C ASP A 7 -37.30 -1.84 -52.09
N SER A 8 -37.48 -3.03 -51.53
CA SER A 8 -36.62 -3.67 -50.55
C SER A 8 -35.62 -4.55 -51.29
N SER A 9 -34.37 -4.11 -51.37
CA SER A 9 -33.23 -4.95 -51.78
C SER A 9 -32.44 -5.36 -50.54
N ILE A 10 -32.74 -6.57 -50.07
CA ILE A 10 -31.94 -7.33 -49.12
C ILE A 10 -30.66 -7.74 -49.85
N ILE A 11 -29.51 -7.17 -49.47
CA ILE A 11 -28.20 -7.67 -49.89
C ILE A 11 -27.90 -8.87 -49.00
N ALA A 12 -28.23 -10.06 -49.49
CA ALA A 12 -27.67 -11.31 -49.00
C ALA A 12 -26.20 -11.36 -49.43
N LEU A 13 -25.29 -11.40 -48.45
CA LEU A 13 -23.88 -11.68 -48.71
C LEU A 13 -23.71 -13.19 -48.91
N ASP A 14 -23.40 -13.56 -50.14
CA ASP A 14 -23.02 -14.91 -50.56
C ASP A 14 -21.85 -15.44 -49.71
N VAL A 15 -22.11 -16.58 -49.07
CA VAL A 15 -21.09 -17.45 -48.49
C VAL A 15 -20.70 -18.45 -49.57
N HIS A 16 -19.67 -18.13 -50.36
CA HIS A 16 -18.70 -19.09 -50.92
C HIS A 16 -17.67 -18.36 -51.79
N SER A 17 -16.49 -18.12 -51.21
CA SER A 17 -15.25 -17.81 -51.94
C SER A 17 -14.07 -18.24 -51.06
N GLU A 18 -13.04 -18.73 -51.72
CA GLU A 18 -12.11 -19.77 -51.27
C GLU A 18 -11.10 -19.36 -50.18
N ALA A 19 -10.64 -20.40 -49.50
CA ALA A 19 -9.69 -20.42 -48.40
C ALA A 19 -8.41 -19.57 -48.61
N LYS A 20 -8.25 -18.55 -47.76
CA LYS A 20 -7.01 -18.34 -47.01
C LYS A 20 -7.32 -18.60 -45.54
N GLY A 21 -6.77 -19.69 -45.00
CA GLY A 21 -6.96 -20.08 -43.61
C GLY A 21 -6.30 -19.09 -42.65
N GLU A 22 -6.98 -17.99 -42.35
CA GLU A 22 -6.75 -17.24 -41.12
C GLU A 22 -7.64 -17.85 -40.04
N VAL A 23 -7.03 -18.51 -39.06
CA VAL A 23 -7.72 -18.95 -37.85
C VAL A 23 -8.11 -17.68 -37.09
N TYR A 24 -9.34 -17.19 -37.31
CA TYR A 24 -9.89 -16.11 -36.52
C TYR A 24 -10.02 -16.57 -35.07
N ASN A 25 -9.30 -15.90 -34.17
CA ASN A 25 -9.42 -16.15 -32.75
C ASN A 25 -10.84 -15.75 -32.31
N ALA A 26 -11.48 -16.53 -31.43
CA ALA A 26 -12.84 -16.26 -30.96
C ALA A 26 -12.96 -14.86 -30.33
N ASP A 27 -11.86 -14.32 -29.79
CA ASP A 27 -11.79 -12.99 -29.22
C ASP A 27 -11.69 -11.87 -30.29
N ASP A 28 -11.08 -12.14 -31.45
CA ASP A 28 -10.99 -11.17 -32.56
C ASP A 28 -12.35 -11.03 -33.26
N LEU A 29 -13.08 -12.16 -33.40
CA LEU A 29 -14.48 -12.16 -33.84
C LEU A 29 -15.39 -11.41 -32.86
N ARG A 30 -15.14 -11.48 -31.54
CA ARG A 30 -15.88 -10.71 -30.53
C ARG A 30 -15.60 -9.21 -30.61
N LEU A 31 -14.34 -8.80 -30.82
CA LEU A 31 -13.99 -7.40 -31.02
C LEU A 31 -14.64 -6.83 -32.29
N GLN A 32 -14.61 -7.59 -33.39
CA GLN A 32 -15.30 -7.22 -34.63
C GLN A 32 -16.83 -7.16 -34.47
N GLN A 33 -17.42 -8.07 -33.70
CA GLN A 33 -18.85 -8.04 -33.35
C GLN A 33 -19.23 -6.81 -32.52
N MET A 34 -18.29 -6.24 -31.76
CA MET A 34 -18.47 -4.99 -31.00
C MET A 34 -18.20 -3.73 -31.84
N GLY A 35 -17.90 -3.87 -33.14
CA GLY A 35 -17.62 -2.75 -34.05
C GLY A 35 -16.21 -2.17 -33.91
N HIS A 36 -15.27 -2.93 -33.32
CA HIS A 36 -13.91 -2.49 -33.08
C HIS A 36 -12.89 -3.34 -33.83
N THR A 37 -11.94 -2.69 -34.50
CA THR A 37 -10.76 -3.31 -35.11
C THR A 37 -9.58 -3.24 -34.14
N GLN A 38 -8.85 -4.34 -34.00
CA GLN A 38 -7.63 -4.38 -33.19
C GLN A 38 -6.51 -3.62 -33.91
N GLU A 39 -6.02 -2.53 -33.33
CA GLU A 39 -4.97 -1.68 -33.94
C GLU A 39 -3.61 -1.77 -33.25
N LEU A 40 -3.49 -2.52 -32.13
CA LEU A 40 -2.31 -2.50 -31.27
C LEU A 40 -1.73 -3.89 -30.97
N THR A 41 -0.41 -3.95 -30.79
CA THR A 41 0.40 -5.17 -30.57
C THR A 41 0.75 -5.39 -29.08
N ARG A 42 0.71 -6.67 -28.67
CA ARG A 42 0.43 -7.20 -27.31
C ARG A 42 1.45 -7.06 -26.16
N HIS A 43 1.30 -6.18 -25.14
CA HIS A 43 2.22 -6.07 -23.95
C HIS A 43 1.57 -5.56 -22.59
N PHE A 44 2.11 -5.90 -21.38
CA PHE A 44 1.41 -5.85 -20.03
C PHE A 44 2.24 -5.29 -18.81
N ARG A 45 1.73 -4.46 -17.81
CA ARG A 45 2.24 -4.10 -16.36
C ARG A 45 1.46 -3.18 -15.33
N LEU A 46 1.89 -3.12 -14.01
CA LEU A 46 1.48 -2.24 -12.82
C LEU A 46 2.49 -2.08 -11.59
N GLY A 47 2.35 -1.08 -10.65
CA GLY A 47 3.18 -0.78 -9.39
C GLY A 47 2.64 0.26 -8.29
N LEU A 48 3.32 0.46 -7.09
CA LEU A 48 2.87 0.83 -5.67
C LEU A 48 3.56 2.05 -4.87
N GLY A 49 3.09 2.50 -3.65
CA GLY A 49 3.70 3.58 -2.73
C GLY A 49 3.27 3.75 -1.21
N LEU A 50 4.10 4.33 -0.28
CA LEU A 50 4.05 4.12 1.22
C LEU A 50 4.13 5.33 2.26
N ALA A 51 4.13 6.63 1.92
CA ALA A 51 4.71 7.67 2.81
C ALA A 51 3.88 8.24 4.00
N THR A 52 2.54 8.19 4.03
CA THR A 52 1.72 8.92 5.06
C THR A 52 1.14 8.05 6.19
N GLU A 53 1.39 6.74 6.20
CA GLU A 53 0.84 5.81 7.20
C GLU A 53 1.52 5.92 8.58
N ILE A 54 2.77 6.37 8.60
CA ILE A 54 3.63 6.38 9.81
C ILE A 54 3.03 7.26 10.93
N GLY A 55 2.44 8.41 10.58
CA GLY A 55 1.80 9.31 11.56
C GLY A 55 0.34 8.98 11.90
N ALA A 56 -0.30 8.10 11.11
CA ALA A 56 -1.74 7.85 11.12
C ALA A 56 -2.10 6.42 11.60
N GLY A 57 -1.56 6.06 12.78
CA GLY A 57 -1.90 4.82 13.48
C GLY A 57 -0.70 3.98 13.93
N GLY A 58 0.52 4.32 13.54
CA GLY A 58 1.74 3.65 13.99
C GLY A 58 2.05 2.34 13.24
N PRO A 59 3.03 1.54 13.72
CA PRO A 59 3.44 0.28 13.10
C PRO A 59 2.30 -0.75 12.96
N GLY A 60 1.43 -0.86 13.97
CA GLY A 60 0.29 -1.78 13.94
C GLY A 60 -0.72 -1.41 12.84
N ALA A 61 -1.00 -0.11 12.66
CA ALA A 61 -1.91 0.36 11.63
C ALA A 61 -1.41 0.09 10.22
N VAL A 62 -0.10 0.26 9.97
CA VAL A 62 0.54 -0.05 8.69
C VAL A 62 0.30 -1.52 8.30
N ILE A 63 0.56 -2.45 9.22
CA ILE A 63 0.44 -3.89 8.95
C ILE A 63 -1.02 -4.32 8.83
N TYR A 64 -1.85 -4.06 9.84
CA TYR A 64 -3.26 -4.49 9.81
C TYR A 64 -4.08 -3.74 8.76
N GLY A 65 -3.75 -2.47 8.51
CA GLY A 65 -4.35 -1.68 7.44
C GLY A 65 -4.05 -2.27 6.07
N PHE A 66 -2.80 -2.65 5.81
CA PHE A 66 -2.44 -3.33 4.55
C PHE A 66 -3.16 -4.67 4.36
N ILE A 67 -3.27 -5.50 5.43
CA ILE A 67 -4.02 -6.77 5.37
C ILE A 67 -5.50 -6.51 5.06
N LEU A 68 -6.13 -5.61 5.80
CA LEU A 68 -7.54 -5.27 5.64
C LEU A 68 -7.83 -4.79 4.21
N ILE A 69 -7.01 -3.87 3.69
CA ILE A 69 -7.17 -3.35 2.33
C ILE A 69 -6.93 -4.43 1.30
N THR A 70 -5.96 -5.33 1.48
CA THR A 70 -5.76 -6.44 0.54
C THR A 70 -7.01 -7.33 0.47
N VAL A 71 -7.61 -7.67 1.61
CA VAL A 71 -8.82 -8.48 1.66
C VAL A 71 -9.97 -7.77 0.94
N LEU A 72 -10.17 -6.48 1.21
CA LEU A 72 -11.24 -5.68 0.58
C LEU A 72 -11.01 -5.49 -0.94
N GLN A 73 -9.77 -5.23 -1.34
CA GLN A 73 -9.36 -5.15 -2.75
C GLN A 73 -9.44 -6.50 -3.47
N SER A 74 -9.40 -7.62 -2.75
CA SER A 74 -9.63 -8.95 -3.34
C SER A 74 -11.09 -9.13 -3.79
N PHE A 75 -12.06 -8.60 -3.03
CA PHE A 75 -13.46 -8.58 -3.47
C PHE A 75 -13.66 -7.69 -4.70
N LEU A 76 -13.04 -6.50 -4.70
CA LEU A 76 -13.03 -5.62 -5.88
C LEU A 76 -12.39 -6.31 -7.09
N GLY A 77 -11.21 -6.90 -6.90
CA GLY A 77 -10.49 -7.64 -7.93
C GLY A 77 -11.29 -8.81 -8.50
N ALA A 78 -12.00 -9.57 -7.66
CA ALA A 78 -12.90 -10.63 -8.11
C ALA A 78 -14.07 -10.09 -8.95
N SER A 79 -14.66 -8.96 -8.56
CA SER A 79 -15.69 -8.29 -9.34
C SER A 79 -15.17 -7.82 -10.70
N LEU A 80 -14.02 -7.12 -10.73
CA LEU A 80 -13.39 -6.65 -11.96
C LEU A 80 -12.97 -7.81 -12.87
N ALA A 81 -12.45 -8.91 -12.29
CA ALA A 81 -12.09 -10.13 -13.00
C ALA A 81 -13.29 -10.75 -13.73
N GLU A 82 -14.48 -10.71 -13.13
CA GLU A 82 -15.70 -11.16 -13.80
C GLU A 82 -16.08 -10.26 -14.99
N PHE A 83 -16.05 -8.93 -14.82
CA PHE A 83 -16.35 -8.00 -15.90
C PHE A 83 -15.39 -8.10 -17.08
N VAL A 84 -14.07 -8.16 -16.82
CA VAL A 84 -13.07 -8.25 -17.87
C VAL A 84 -13.10 -9.62 -18.59
N SER A 85 -13.52 -10.68 -17.90
CA SER A 85 -13.71 -11.99 -18.53
C SER A 85 -14.86 -11.96 -19.53
N SER A 86 -15.96 -11.30 -19.16
CA SER A 86 -17.15 -11.14 -20.00
C SER A 86 -16.95 -10.17 -21.16
N TYR A 87 -16.23 -9.07 -20.93
CA TYR A 87 -16.04 -7.99 -21.89
C TYR A 87 -14.56 -7.55 -21.96
N PRO A 88 -13.71 -8.32 -22.67
CA PRO A 88 -12.27 -8.06 -22.78
C PRO A 88 -11.98 -6.94 -23.78
N THR A 89 -12.31 -5.69 -23.45
CA THR A 89 -12.09 -4.52 -24.33
C THR A 89 -11.16 -3.50 -23.67
N SER A 90 -10.30 -2.83 -24.46
CA SER A 90 -9.38 -1.80 -23.93
C SER A 90 -10.10 -0.57 -23.37
N GLY A 91 -11.39 -0.39 -23.66
CA GLY A 91 -12.21 0.65 -23.03
C GLY A 91 -12.62 0.34 -21.58
N GLY A 92 -12.38 -0.88 -21.10
CA GLY A 92 -12.62 -1.27 -19.71
C GLY A 92 -14.03 -0.89 -19.22
N MET A 93 -14.08 -0.15 -18.12
CA MET A 93 -15.31 0.14 -17.37
C MET A 93 -16.39 0.86 -18.17
N TYR A 94 -16.05 1.76 -19.10
CA TYR A 94 -17.07 2.50 -19.85
C TYR A 94 -17.80 1.62 -20.87
N HIS A 95 -17.16 0.55 -21.37
CA HIS A 95 -17.83 -0.48 -22.17
C HIS A 95 -18.64 -1.44 -21.31
N TRP A 96 -18.16 -1.80 -20.13
CA TRP A 96 -18.88 -2.69 -19.22
C TRP A 96 -20.21 -2.11 -18.79
N ILE A 97 -20.23 -0.83 -18.41
CA ILE A 97 -21.47 -0.15 -18.07
C ILE A 97 -22.38 0.00 -19.29
N ALA A 98 -21.84 0.21 -20.49
CA ALA A 98 -22.65 0.26 -21.70
C ALA A 98 -23.42 -1.05 -21.95
N ALA A 99 -22.76 -2.19 -21.68
CA ALA A 99 -23.36 -3.52 -21.82
C ALA A 99 -24.39 -3.85 -20.71
N VAL A 100 -24.11 -3.50 -19.45
CA VAL A 100 -24.95 -3.89 -18.30
C VAL A 100 -26.10 -2.91 -18.03
N SER A 101 -25.95 -1.64 -18.43
CA SER A 101 -26.93 -0.59 -18.12
C SER A 101 -28.26 -0.73 -18.87
N PRO A 102 -29.38 -0.31 -18.25
CA PRO A 102 -30.67 -0.15 -18.92
C PRO A 102 -30.58 0.84 -20.08
N GLU A 103 -31.32 0.59 -21.17
CA GLU A 103 -31.27 1.38 -22.41
C GLU A 103 -31.47 2.89 -22.20
N ARG A 104 -32.34 3.26 -21.24
CA ARG A 104 -32.64 4.66 -20.93
C ARG A 104 -31.46 5.45 -20.35
N TYR A 105 -30.56 4.79 -19.61
CA TYR A 105 -29.47 5.46 -18.87
C TYR A 105 -28.07 5.15 -19.44
N ARG A 106 -27.98 4.29 -20.46
CA ARG A 106 -26.72 3.80 -21.03
C ARG A 106 -25.73 4.89 -21.42
N GLY A 107 -26.17 5.86 -22.22
CA GLY A 107 -25.29 6.93 -22.72
C GLY A 107 -24.73 7.78 -21.59
N PHE A 108 -25.56 8.13 -20.61
CA PHE A 108 -25.14 8.93 -19.45
C PHE A 108 -24.15 8.18 -18.56
N LEU A 109 -24.48 6.95 -18.16
CA LEU A 109 -23.64 6.15 -17.27
C LEU A 109 -22.29 5.78 -17.91
N SER A 110 -22.27 5.51 -19.22
CA SER A 110 -21.04 5.21 -19.96
C SER A 110 -20.14 6.42 -20.10
N PHE A 111 -20.71 7.59 -20.42
CA PHE A 111 -19.94 8.83 -20.46
C PHE A 111 -19.34 9.17 -19.09
N ASN A 112 -20.15 9.09 -18.02
CA ASN A 112 -19.74 9.36 -16.65
C ASN A 112 -18.59 8.45 -16.21
N THR A 113 -18.75 7.14 -16.42
CA THR A 113 -17.74 6.14 -16.06
C THR A 113 -16.46 6.35 -16.85
N GLY A 114 -16.54 6.58 -18.17
CA GLY A 114 -15.37 6.83 -19.01
C GLY A 114 -14.61 8.09 -18.62
N PHE A 115 -15.31 9.19 -18.34
CA PHE A 115 -14.69 10.45 -17.91
C PHE A 115 -13.96 10.29 -16.57
N PHE A 116 -14.61 9.68 -15.57
CA PHE A 116 -13.97 9.39 -14.29
C PHE A 116 -12.75 8.48 -14.45
N THR A 117 -12.84 7.44 -15.27
CA THR A 117 -11.71 6.53 -15.48
C THR A 117 -10.50 7.30 -16.05
N ILE A 118 -10.69 8.14 -17.07
CA ILE A 118 -9.58 8.91 -17.67
C ILE A 118 -8.98 9.89 -16.68
N MET A 119 -9.81 10.65 -15.96
CA MET A 119 -9.31 11.60 -14.96
C MET A 119 -8.61 10.89 -13.80
N GLY A 120 -9.11 9.73 -13.38
CA GLY A 120 -8.48 8.90 -12.35
C GLY A 120 -7.09 8.42 -12.77
N TRP A 121 -6.93 7.96 -14.02
CA TRP A 121 -5.62 7.56 -14.56
C TRP A 121 -4.68 8.75 -14.82
N VAL A 122 -5.19 9.90 -15.25
CA VAL A 122 -4.41 11.15 -15.36
C VAL A 122 -3.86 11.57 -13.99
N PHE A 123 -4.69 11.56 -12.94
CA PHE A 123 -4.22 11.88 -11.58
C PHE A 123 -3.31 10.81 -11.01
N THR A 124 -3.55 9.52 -11.30
CA THR A 124 -2.64 8.43 -10.92
C THR A 124 -1.26 8.63 -11.55
N THR A 125 -1.23 9.02 -12.83
CA THR A 125 0.04 9.28 -13.54
C THR A 125 0.76 10.51 -12.98
N ALA A 126 0.05 11.62 -12.77
CA ALA A 126 0.62 12.83 -12.18
C ALA A 126 1.17 12.56 -10.77
N SER A 127 0.40 11.88 -9.93
CA SER A 127 0.83 11.58 -8.57
C SER A 127 1.98 10.57 -8.49
N THR A 128 2.00 9.53 -9.34
CA THR A 128 3.14 8.61 -9.42
C THR A 128 4.41 9.31 -9.91
N ASN A 129 4.29 10.24 -10.88
CA ASN A 129 5.43 11.03 -11.33
C ASN A 129 5.98 11.96 -10.23
N LEU A 130 5.12 12.46 -9.33
CA LEU A 130 5.58 13.19 -8.15
C LEU A 130 6.36 12.29 -7.20
N ILE A 131 5.85 11.09 -6.87
CA ILE A 131 6.56 10.13 -6.03
C ILE A 131 7.96 9.84 -6.61
N TYR A 132 8.03 9.70 -7.94
CA TYR A 132 9.29 9.48 -8.64
C TYR A 132 10.26 10.66 -8.52
N ALA A 133 9.76 11.90 -8.67
CA ALA A 133 10.57 13.10 -8.49
C ALA A 133 11.02 13.31 -7.04
N GLN A 134 10.16 13.05 -6.05
CA GLN A 134 10.49 13.11 -4.63
C GLN A 134 11.55 12.07 -4.26
N ASN A 135 11.46 10.86 -4.81
CA ASN A 135 12.46 9.82 -4.61
C ASN A 135 13.83 10.22 -5.18
N PHE A 136 13.86 10.86 -6.36
CA PHE A 136 15.09 11.44 -6.90
C PHE A 136 15.68 12.55 -6.00
N MET A 137 14.84 13.46 -5.50
CA MET A 137 15.30 14.51 -4.59
C MET A 137 15.82 13.95 -3.26
N ALA A 138 15.21 12.87 -2.76
CA ALA A 138 15.68 12.17 -1.56
C ALA A 138 17.08 11.58 -1.76
N LEU A 139 17.39 11.01 -2.94
CA LEU A 139 18.73 10.52 -3.27
C LEU A 139 19.81 11.61 -3.19
N VAL A 140 19.48 12.82 -3.66
CA VAL A 140 20.38 13.98 -3.59
C VAL A 140 20.54 14.45 -2.14
N ALA A 141 19.44 14.52 -1.39
CA ALA A 141 19.45 14.97 0.01
C ALA A 141 20.25 14.04 0.94
N LEU A 142 20.37 12.74 0.63
CA LEU A 142 21.18 11.80 1.42
C LEU A 142 22.67 12.18 1.47
N TYR A 143 23.22 12.80 0.42
CA TYR A 143 24.61 13.27 0.38
C TYR A 143 24.78 14.74 0.77
N HIS A 144 23.68 15.50 0.80
CA HIS A 144 23.68 16.92 1.15
C HIS A 144 22.76 17.18 2.38
N PRO A 145 23.20 16.79 3.59
CA PRO A 145 22.34 16.82 4.79
C PRO A 145 21.90 18.23 5.22
N THR A 146 22.62 19.27 4.77
CA THR A 146 22.29 20.68 5.03
C THR A 146 21.37 21.29 3.97
N MET A 147 21.08 20.57 2.87
CA MET A 147 20.24 21.06 1.80
C MET A 147 18.77 20.85 2.12
N THR A 148 18.03 21.95 2.32
CA THR A 148 16.57 21.90 2.41
C THR A 148 15.97 21.76 1.02
N ILE A 149 15.22 20.69 0.76
CA ILE A 149 14.53 20.47 -0.53
C ILE A 149 13.47 21.57 -0.70
N LYS A 150 13.63 22.40 -1.73
CA LYS A 150 12.65 23.44 -2.08
C LYS A 150 11.63 22.89 -3.07
N THR A 151 10.38 23.33 -2.95
CA THR A 151 9.26 22.90 -3.80
C THR A 151 9.55 23.04 -5.31
N TRP A 152 10.18 24.14 -5.72
CA TRP A 152 10.52 24.38 -7.12
C TRP A 152 11.56 23.38 -7.68
N GLN A 153 12.46 22.85 -6.85
CA GLN A 153 13.45 21.86 -7.29
C GLN A 153 12.78 20.54 -7.64
N THR A 154 11.86 20.09 -6.78
CA THR A 154 11.07 18.88 -7.04
C THR A 154 10.17 19.06 -8.26
N PHE A 155 9.60 20.26 -8.47
CA PHE A 155 8.82 20.58 -9.67
C PHE A 155 9.64 20.49 -10.96
N LEU A 156 10.87 21.02 -10.99
CA LEU A 156 11.71 20.92 -12.18
C LEU A 156 12.03 19.45 -12.51
N VAL A 157 12.41 18.66 -11.49
CA VAL A 157 12.65 17.23 -11.66
C VAL A 157 11.38 16.52 -12.14
N TYR A 158 10.22 16.84 -11.58
CA TYR A 158 8.92 16.33 -12.02
C TYR A 158 8.69 16.57 -13.51
N GLN A 159 8.93 17.78 -14.02
CA GLN A 159 8.72 18.10 -15.43
C GLN A 159 9.73 17.39 -16.33
N VAL A 160 11.00 17.32 -15.93
CA VAL A 160 12.03 16.59 -16.68
C VAL A 160 11.66 15.10 -16.75
N LEU A 161 11.32 14.48 -15.63
CA LEU A 161 10.95 13.07 -15.59
C LEU A 161 9.67 12.79 -16.39
N ASN A 162 8.65 13.66 -16.31
CA ASN A 162 7.42 13.54 -17.11
C ASN A 162 7.73 13.54 -18.62
N LEU A 163 8.62 14.43 -19.07
CA LEU A 163 9.05 14.51 -20.47
C LEU A 163 9.87 13.28 -20.87
N VAL A 164 10.78 12.81 -20.01
CA VAL A 164 11.63 11.63 -20.27
C VAL A 164 10.77 10.36 -20.36
N THR A 165 9.83 10.15 -19.43
CA THR A 165 8.95 8.99 -19.50
C THR A 165 8.01 9.07 -20.71
N ALA A 166 7.53 10.27 -21.05
CA ALA A 166 6.67 10.46 -22.22
C ALA A 166 7.43 10.19 -23.52
N ALA A 167 8.69 10.63 -23.59
CA ALA A 167 9.62 10.33 -24.67
C ALA A 167 9.82 8.82 -24.84
N ILE A 168 10.02 8.08 -23.74
CA ILE A 168 10.15 6.62 -23.76
C ILE A 168 8.86 5.97 -24.27
N VAL A 169 7.69 6.47 -23.89
CA VAL A 169 6.41 5.95 -24.41
C VAL A 169 6.29 6.22 -25.92
N ILE A 170 6.64 7.43 -26.38
CA ILE A 170 6.49 7.87 -27.79
C ILE A 170 7.49 7.20 -28.74
N TRP A 171 8.75 7.05 -28.34
CA TRP A 171 9.79 6.49 -29.21
C TRP A 171 10.15 5.06 -28.86
N GLY A 172 9.90 4.64 -27.63
CA GLY A 172 10.34 3.36 -27.08
C GLY A 172 9.29 2.24 -27.11
N ASN A 173 8.23 2.31 -27.92
CA ASN A 173 7.20 1.26 -27.96
C ASN A 173 7.73 -0.14 -28.29
N ARG A 174 8.86 -0.24 -29.02
CA ARG A 174 9.57 -1.53 -29.20
C ARG A 174 10.32 -2.01 -27.95
N ILE A 175 10.70 -1.09 -27.07
CA ILE A 175 11.47 -1.34 -25.84
C ILE A 175 10.53 -1.57 -24.65
N ILE A 176 9.32 -1.01 -24.66
CA ILE A 176 8.26 -1.22 -23.65
C ILE A 176 8.10 -2.70 -23.26
N PRO A 177 8.09 -3.70 -24.17
CA PRO A 177 7.98 -5.12 -23.83
C PRO A 177 9.14 -5.65 -22.99
N ALA A 178 10.35 -5.15 -23.25
CA ALA A 178 11.57 -5.56 -22.56
C ALA A 178 11.72 -4.83 -21.22
N LEU A 179 11.47 -3.51 -21.21
CA LEU A 179 11.37 -2.66 -20.00
C LEU A 179 10.27 -3.11 -19.06
N ASN A 180 9.21 -3.63 -19.67
CA ASN A 180 8.34 -4.58 -19.07
C ASN A 180 9.26 -5.75 -18.68
N LYS A 181 9.36 -6.92 -19.31
CA LYS A 181 10.02 -8.13 -18.71
C LYS A 181 11.05 -7.89 -17.56
N PHE A 182 12.09 -7.07 -17.77
CA PHE A 182 12.92 -6.43 -16.74
C PHE A 182 12.22 -6.05 -15.42
N SER A 183 11.28 -5.10 -15.38
CA SER A 183 10.71 -4.62 -14.10
C SER A 183 9.97 -5.69 -13.26
N LEU A 184 9.51 -6.81 -13.83
CA LEU A 184 8.85 -7.88 -13.05
C LEU A 184 9.92 -8.62 -12.23
N PHE A 185 11.04 -8.94 -12.88
CA PHE A 185 12.19 -9.55 -12.20
C PHE A 185 12.86 -8.54 -11.27
N TYR A 186 13.06 -7.30 -11.73
CA TYR A 186 13.72 -6.26 -10.96
C TYR A 186 12.95 -5.89 -9.69
N LEU A 187 11.61 -5.77 -9.76
CA LEU A 187 10.79 -5.48 -8.57
C LEU A 187 10.89 -6.62 -7.54
N GLN A 188 10.88 -7.87 -7.97
CA GLN A 188 10.99 -9.01 -7.06
C GLN A 188 12.39 -9.13 -6.45
N ILE A 189 13.45 -8.94 -7.25
CA ILE A 189 14.83 -8.93 -6.77
C ILE A 189 15.06 -7.73 -5.85
N GLY A 190 14.60 -6.54 -6.24
CA GLY A 190 14.71 -5.32 -5.46
C GLY A 190 14.00 -5.43 -4.12
N TRP A 191 12.77 -5.96 -4.09
CA TRP A 191 12.06 -6.27 -2.85
C TRP A 191 12.88 -7.21 -1.94
N PHE A 192 13.38 -8.32 -2.50
CA PHE A 192 14.15 -9.30 -1.72
C PHE A 192 15.46 -8.72 -1.19
N VAL A 193 16.21 -8.00 -2.03
CA VAL A 193 17.49 -7.36 -1.65
C VAL A 193 17.26 -6.31 -0.58
N VAL A 194 16.26 -5.44 -0.73
CA VAL A 194 15.96 -4.42 0.28
C VAL A 194 15.52 -5.07 1.58
N MET A 195 14.63 -6.07 1.54
CA MET A 195 14.17 -6.78 2.73
C MET A 195 15.35 -7.42 3.49
N VAL A 196 16.18 -8.21 2.81
CA VAL A 196 17.33 -8.89 3.43
C VAL A 196 18.34 -7.89 3.97
N THR A 197 18.69 -6.87 3.18
CA THR A 197 19.68 -5.87 3.59
C THR A 197 19.19 -5.07 4.78
N VAL A 198 17.91 -4.67 4.80
CA VAL A 198 17.36 -3.91 5.92
C VAL A 198 17.39 -4.73 7.20
N VAL A 199 16.95 -5.98 7.16
CA VAL A 199 16.94 -6.86 8.35
C VAL A 199 18.36 -7.21 8.81
N ALA A 200 19.29 -7.45 7.88
CA ALA A 200 20.67 -7.86 8.20
C ALA A 200 21.56 -6.71 8.68
N CYS A 201 21.36 -5.50 8.15
CA CYS A 201 22.13 -4.32 8.55
C CYS A 201 21.52 -3.60 9.76
N ALA A 202 20.26 -3.89 10.12
CA ALA A 202 19.60 -3.30 11.28
C ALA A 202 20.42 -3.56 12.55
N PRO A 203 20.84 -2.50 13.27
CA PRO A 203 21.68 -2.68 14.45
C PRO A 203 20.95 -3.31 15.64
N SER A 204 19.66 -3.05 15.73
CA SER A 204 18.75 -3.63 16.71
C SER A 204 17.40 -3.88 16.04
N HIS A 205 16.67 -4.87 16.53
CA HIS A 205 15.32 -5.14 16.07
C HIS A 205 14.32 -4.73 17.16
N GLN A 206 13.22 -4.13 16.74
CA GLN A 206 12.15 -3.72 17.64
C GLN A 206 11.41 -4.93 18.21
N ASP A 207 10.84 -4.77 19.40
CA ASP A 207 10.05 -5.82 20.03
C ASP A 207 8.76 -6.11 19.25
N SER A 208 8.29 -7.35 19.32
CA SER A 208 7.02 -7.74 18.69
C SER A 208 5.82 -6.95 19.22
N GLU A 209 5.91 -6.47 20.47
CA GLU A 209 4.88 -5.59 21.04
C GLU A 209 4.87 -4.23 20.33
N PHE A 210 6.04 -3.66 20.05
CA PHE A 210 6.13 -2.42 19.28
C PHE A 210 5.53 -2.56 17.88
N VAL A 211 5.86 -3.64 17.18
CA VAL A 211 5.44 -3.84 15.79
C VAL A 211 3.94 -4.15 15.68
N PHE A 212 3.39 -5.00 16.55
CA PHE A 212 2.02 -5.52 16.39
C PHE A 212 0.99 -4.91 17.34
N ARG A 213 1.40 -4.22 18.42
CA ARG A 213 0.47 -3.71 19.44
C ARG A 213 0.57 -2.22 19.68
N THR A 214 1.62 -1.54 19.21
CA THR A 214 1.74 -0.10 19.39
C THR A 214 0.89 0.66 18.37
N TRP A 215 0.08 1.56 18.91
CA TRP A 215 -0.76 2.49 18.17
C TRP A 215 -0.28 3.92 18.44
N ILE A 216 0.14 4.62 17.39
CA ILE A 216 0.64 5.99 17.48
C ILE A 216 -0.34 6.90 16.74
N ASN A 217 -0.82 7.93 17.42
CA ASN A 217 -1.76 8.88 16.86
C ASN A 217 -1.18 10.31 16.91
N GLU A 218 -0.58 10.73 15.81
CA GLU A 218 -0.06 12.10 15.63
C GLU A 218 -1.03 12.97 14.81
N THR A 219 -2.21 12.43 14.49
CA THR A 219 -3.17 13.08 13.59
C THR A 219 -4.05 14.12 14.28
N GLY A 220 -4.09 14.15 15.62
CA GLY A 220 -4.96 15.04 16.38
C GLY A 220 -6.45 14.65 16.39
N TRP A 221 -6.80 13.49 15.81
CA TRP A 221 -8.13 12.91 15.98
C TRP A 221 -8.26 12.26 17.37
N GLU A 222 -9.28 12.63 18.14
CA GLU A 222 -9.54 12.04 19.47
C GLU A 222 -9.83 10.53 19.39
N ASN A 223 -10.47 10.09 18.30
CA ASN A 223 -10.80 8.69 18.09
C ASN A 223 -9.72 7.97 17.27
N GLN A 224 -9.07 6.98 17.88
CA GLN A 224 -8.03 6.15 17.26
C GLN A 224 -8.54 5.38 16.02
N VAL A 225 -9.82 5.01 15.98
CA VAL A 225 -10.43 4.32 14.83
C VAL A 225 -10.48 5.23 13.61
N ILE A 226 -10.80 6.52 13.80
CA ILE A 226 -10.84 7.48 12.69
C ILE A 226 -9.42 7.73 12.19
N CYS A 227 -8.44 7.85 13.08
CA CYS A 227 -7.02 7.93 12.73
C CYS A 227 -6.56 6.72 11.91
N PHE A 228 -6.93 5.50 12.32
CA PHE A 228 -6.65 4.29 11.56
C PHE A 228 -7.28 4.32 10.16
N ILE A 229 -8.57 4.67 10.05
CA ILE A 229 -9.29 4.70 8.78
C ILE A 229 -8.70 5.75 7.82
N THR A 230 -8.32 6.94 8.31
CA THR A 230 -7.71 7.98 7.46
C THR A 230 -6.31 7.56 6.99
N GLY A 231 -5.59 6.74 7.75
CA GLY A 231 -4.32 6.13 7.32
C GLY A 231 -4.45 5.11 6.19
N LEU A 232 -5.62 4.50 5.97
CA LEU A 232 -5.84 3.45 4.96
C LEU A 232 -5.78 3.93 3.50
N VAL A 233 -5.65 5.24 3.24
CA VAL A 233 -5.61 5.79 1.88
C VAL A 233 -4.39 5.30 1.11
N ASN A 234 -3.22 5.23 1.75
CA ASN A 234 -2.00 4.76 1.10
C ASN A 234 -1.99 3.27 0.76
N PRO A 235 -2.35 2.33 1.66
CA PRO A 235 -2.41 0.93 1.27
C PRO A 235 -3.43 0.73 0.15
N LEU A 236 -4.49 1.56 0.08
CA LEU A 236 -5.41 1.54 -1.05
C LEU A 236 -4.81 2.11 -2.34
N TYR A 237 -4.07 3.22 -2.28
CA TYR A 237 -3.34 3.76 -3.43
C TYR A 237 -2.33 2.73 -3.95
N SER A 238 -1.62 2.12 -3.02
CA SER A 238 -0.69 1.03 -3.22
C SER A 238 -1.33 -0.13 -3.99
N LEU A 239 -2.42 -0.69 -3.48
CA LEU A 239 -3.13 -1.81 -4.12
C LEU A 239 -4.16 -1.34 -5.16
N GLY A 240 -4.02 -0.11 -5.65
CA GLY A 240 -4.88 0.52 -6.64
C GLY A 240 -4.55 0.10 -8.07
N GLY A 241 -5.37 0.56 -9.02
CA GLY A 241 -5.12 0.35 -10.46
C GLY A 241 -5.32 -1.09 -10.95
N LEU A 242 -6.13 -1.90 -10.26
CA LEU A 242 -6.42 -3.29 -10.66
C LEU A 242 -7.01 -3.40 -12.08
N ASP A 243 -7.66 -2.35 -12.57
CA ASP A 243 -8.17 -2.23 -13.93
C ASP A 243 -7.09 -1.91 -14.96
N GLY A 244 -5.83 -1.69 -14.58
CA GLY A 244 -4.73 -1.44 -15.54
C GLY A 244 -4.59 -2.57 -16.56
N VAL A 245 -4.89 -3.80 -16.15
CA VAL A 245 -4.94 -4.98 -17.03
C VAL A 245 -6.00 -4.84 -18.12
N THR A 246 -7.10 -4.14 -17.83
CA THR A 246 -8.27 -4.01 -18.73
C THR A 246 -7.96 -3.13 -19.93
N HIS A 247 -7.18 -2.08 -19.73
CA HIS A 247 -6.74 -1.16 -20.79
C HIS A 247 -5.74 -1.78 -21.77
N LEU A 248 -5.33 -3.03 -21.50
CA LEU A 248 -4.35 -3.80 -22.24
C LEU A 248 -4.94 -5.12 -22.77
N THR A 249 -6.26 -5.33 -22.70
CA THR A 249 -6.86 -6.63 -23.09
C THR A 249 -6.81 -6.89 -24.57
N GLU A 250 -6.93 -5.87 -25.43
CA GLU A 250 -6.72 -6.02 -26.89
C GLU A 250 -5.27 -6.46 -27.18
N GLU A 251 -4.38 -6.17 -26.24
CA GLU A 251 -2.98 -6.50 -26.26
C GLU A 251 -2.63 -7.81 -25.54
N MET A 252 -3.60 -8.65 -25.21
CA MET A 252 -3.33 -9.88 -24.45
C MET A 252 -3.74 -11.12 -25.25
N PRO A 253 -2.95 -12.21 -25.23
CA PRO A 253 -3.43 -13.48 -25.78
C PRO A 253 -4.56 -14.01 -24.90
N ASN A 254 -5.68 -14.42 -25.51
CA ASN A 254 -6.85 -15.00 -24.84
C ASN A 254 -7.31 -14.17 -23.62
N PRO A 255 -7.70 -12.89 -23.81
CA PRO A 255 -7.94 -11.96 -22.73
C PRO A 255 -9.05 -12.40 -21.77
N SER A 256 -10.11 -13.06 -22.26
CA SER A 256 -11.20 -13.56 -21.41
C SER A 256 -10.76 -14.51 -20.31
N ARG A 257 -9.63 -15.22 -20.48
CA ARG A 257 -9.05 -16.12 -19.47
C ARG A 257 -7.85 -15.51 -18.75
N ASN A 258 -6.98 -14.82 -19.50
CA ASN A 258 -5.71 -14.34 -18.96
C ASN A 258 -5.83 -13.04 -18.16
N ALA A 259 -6.79 -12.15 -18.44
CA ALA A 259 -6.99 -10.94 -17.62
C ALA A 259 -7.44 -11.27 -16.19
N PRO A 260 -8.48 -12.09 -15.98
CA PRO A 260 -8.93 -12.47 -14.65
C PRO A 260 -7.81 -13.10 -13.81
N LEU A 261 -7.02 -13.98 -14.45
CA LEU A 261 -5.87 -14.63 -13.82
C LEU A 261 -4.76 -13.62 -13.48
N ALA A 262 -4.47 -12.67 -14.37
CA ALA A 262 -3.48 -11.63 -14.13
C ALA A 262 -3.86 -10.73 -12.94
N ILE A 263 -5.14 -10.36 -12.80
CA ILE A 263 -5.64 -9.59 -11.64
C ILE A 263 -5.42 -10.37 -10.35
N ALA A 264 -5.80 -11.66 -10.32
CA ALA A 264 -5.63 -12.51 -9.14
C ALA A 264 -4.15 -12.70 -8.76
N ILE A 265 -3.28 -12.99 -9.74
CA ILE A 265 -1.84 -13.16 -9.50
C ILE A 265 -1.22 -11.86 -8.98
N THR A 266 -1.61 -10.71 -9.55
CA THR A 266 -1.08 -9.40 -9.13
C THR A 266 -1.41 -9.12 -7.67
N LEU A 267 -2.66 -9.38 -7.24
CA LEU A 267 -3.08 -9.22 -5.85
C LEU A 267 -2.32 -10.14 -4.89
N VAL A 268 -2.11 -11.41 -5.27
CA VAL A 268 -1.38 -12.37 -4.43
C VAL A 268 0.09 -11.96 -4.30
N ILE A 269 0.76 -11.59 -5.40
CA ILE A 269 2.15 -11.13 -5.36
C ILE A 269 2.26 -9.86 -4.54
N ALA A 270 1.37 -8.89 -4.74
CA ALA A 270 1.36 -7.64 -3.98
C ALA A 270 1.14 -7.86 -2.48
N PHE A 271 0.26 -8.80 -2.11
CA PHE A 271 0.04 -9.15 -0.71
C PHE A 271 1.30 -9.74 -0.07
N VAL A 272 1.89 -10.76 -0.70
CA VAL A 272 3.05 -11.47 -0.16
C VAL A 272 4.26 -10.55 -0.07
N THR A 273 4.54 -9.77 -1.12
CA THR A 273 5.68 -8.84 -1.11
C THR A 273 5.43 -7.66 -0.19
N GLY A 274 4.22 -7.10 -0.17
CA GLY A 274 3.86 -5.98 0.69
C GLY A 274 3.92 -6.33 2.17
N ILE A 275 3.31 -7.44 2.61
CA ILE A 275 3.26 -7.81 4.03
C ILE A 275 4.65 -8.11 4.60
N THR A 276 5.46 -8.86 3.85
CA THR A 276 6.83 -9.22 4.25
C THR A 276 7.74 -8.00 4.28
N TYR A 277 7.58 -7.08 3.32
CA TYR A 277 8.31 -5.83 3.26
C TYR A 277 7.98 -4.92 4.45
N LEU A 278 6.68 -4.72 4.72
CA LEU A 278 6.23 -3.89 5.84
C LEU A 278 6.70 -4.43 7.19
N ILE A 279 6.58 -5.73 7.42
CA ILE A 279 7.08 -6.38 8.65
C ILE A 279 8.59 -6.17 8.78
N ALA A 280 9.37 -6.45 7.73
CA ALA A 280 10.82 -6.27 7.74
C ALA A 280 11.23 -4.82 8.06
N LEU A 281 10.54 -3.84 7.47
CA LEU A 281 10.78 -2.42 7.76
C LEU A 281 10.45 -2.08 9.22
N MET A 282 9.27 -2.44 9.71
CA MET A 282 8.83 -2.06 11.07
C MET A 282 9.71 -2.67 12.16
N PHE A 283 10.17 -3.93 12.00
CA PHE A 283 11.14 -4.53 12.92
C PHE A 283 12.52 -3.87 12.88
N SER A 284 12.89 -3.24 11.76
CA SER A 284 14.22 -2.67 11.54
C SER A 284 14.29 -1.16 11.80
N VAL A 285 13.17 -0.49 12.09
CA VAL A 285 13.17 0.93 12.49
C VAL A 285 13.99 1.11 13.76
N GLN A 286 14.83 2.15 13.81
CA GLN A 286 15.61 2.49 15.00
C GLN A 286 14.95 3.64 15.76
N ASP A 287 14.70 4.76 15.07
CA ASP A 287 14.00 5.92 15.61
C ASP A 287 12.77 6.23 14.75
N TYR A 288 11.60 5.87 15.28
CA TYR A 288 10.32 6.05 14.60
C TYR A 288 9.92 7.53 14.48
N ALA A 289 10.19 8.34 15.50
CA ALA A 289 9.81 9.75 15.53
C ALA A 289 10.60 10.56 14.50
N ALA A 290 11.88 10.20 14.28
CA ALA A 290 12.71 10.86 13.27
C ALA A 290 12.24 10.63 11.81
N LEU A 291 11.35 9.65 11.56
CA LEU A 291 10.86 9.35 10.21
C LEU A 291 9.90 10.43 9.68
N SER A 292 9.13 11.09 10.55
CA SER A 292 8.17 12.12 10.15
C SER A 292 8.82 13.49 9.92
N SER A 293 9.97 13.76 10.55
CA SER A 293 10.69 15.04 10.47
C SER A 293 11.98 14.98 9.64
N THR A 294 12.12 14.02 8.71
CA THR A 294 13.36 13.84 7.95
C THR A 294 13.62 14.95 6.92
N ASN A 295 14.87 15.39 6.83
CA ASN A 295 15.34 16.32 5.80
C ASN A 295 15.29 15.75 4.38
N THR A 296 15.23 14.42 4.23
CA THR A 296 15.14 13.76 2.91
C THR A 296 13.78 13.92 2.26
N GLY A 297 12.75 14.34 3.03
CA GLY A 297 11.37 14.42 2.56
C GLY A 297 10.72 13.07 2.25
N LEU A 298 11.44 11.95 2.45
CA LEU A 298 10.96 10.59 2.21
C LEU A 298 11.30 9.72 3.44
N PRO A 299 10.33 9.36 4.29
CA PRO A 299 10.55 8.58 5.51
C PRO A 299 11.33 7.27 5.28
N LEU A 300 11.11 6.64 4.13
CA LEU A 300 11.77 5.39 3.77
C LEU A 300 13.28 5.56 3.52
N ALA A 301 13.70 6.69 2.94
CA ALA A 301 15.12 6.98 2.75
C ALA A 301 15.83 7.23 4.10
N GLU A 302 15.13 7.87 5.04
CA GLU A 302 15.61 8.03 6.41
C GLU A 302 15.73 6.68 7.14
N LEU A 303 14.74 5.81 7.01
CA LEU A 303 14.79 4.46 7.57
C LEU A 303 16.03 3.71 7.07
N PHE A 304 16.29 3.75 5.76
CA PHE A 304 17.50 3.13 5.21
C PHE A 304 18.79 3.76 5.74
N ARG A 305 18.80 5.06 6.00
CA ARG A 305 19.94 5.76 6.63
C ARG A 305 20.17 5.30 8.06
N GLN A 306 19.10 5.18 8.85
CA GLN A 306 19.17 4.69 10.24
C GLN A 306 19.69 3.25 10.29
N VAL A 307 19.19 2.39 9.40
CA VAL A 307 19.54 0.97 9.33
C VAL A 307 20.97 0.77 8.86
N THR A 308 21.37 1.40 7.75
CA THR A 308 22.70 1.18 7.17
C THR A 308 23.81 1.97 7.87
N ARG A 309 23.45 2.98 8.69
CA ARG A 309 24.39 3.91 9.36
C ARG A 309 25.37 4.61 8.42
N ASN A 310 25.09 4.60 7.11
CA ASN A 310 25.97 5.15 6.09
C ASN A 310 25.12 5.73 4.94
N ALA A 311 25.48 6.93 4.47
CA ALA A 311 24.83 7.58 3.34
C ALA A 311 24.92 6.73 2.05
N GLY A 312 26.03 6.03 1.83
CA GLY A 312 26.20 5.17 0.65
C GLY A 312 25.26 3.97 0.62
N GLY A 313 25.03 3.32 1.77
CA GLY A 313 24.09 2.21 1.92
C GLY A 313 22.64 2.67 1.72
N ALA A 314 22.28 3.78 2.36
CA ALA A 314 20.96 4.40 2.20
C ALA A 314 20.69 4.82 0.75
N PHE A 315 21.69 5.37 0.07
CA PHE A 315 21.61 5.72 -1.35
C PHE A 315 21.38 4.48 -2.20
N GLY A 316 22.15 3.40 -2.00
CA GLY A 316 22.00 2.16 -2.75
C GLY A 316 20.58 1.58 -2.64
N LEU A 317 20.03 1.50 -1.42
CA LEU A 317 18.68 1.00 -1.19
C LEU A 317 17.60 1.92 -1.78
N THR A 318 17.74 3.23 -1.62
CA THR A 318 16.81 4.21 -2.20
C THR A 318 16.88 4.20 -3.73
N PHE A 319 18.06 3.98 -4.31
CA PHE A 319 18.28 3.95 -5.75
C PHE A 319 17.63 2.72 -6.40
N ILE A 320 17.58 1.59 -5.69
CA ILE A 320 16.79 0.43 -6.11
C ILE A 320 15.31 0.80 -6.26
N LEU A 321 14.76 1.56 -5.30
CA LEU A 321 13.38 2.04 -5.38
C LEU A 321 13.18 3.04 -6.53
N PHE A 322 14.16 3.91 -6.77
CA PHE A 322 14.13 4.83 -7.91
C PHE A 322 14.00 4.07 -9.23
N ILE A 323 14.88 3.09 -9.48
CA ILE A 323 14.82 2.27 -10.70
C ILE A 323 13.50 1.50 -10.79
N ALA A 324 12.97 1.02 -9.66
CA ALA A 324 11.67 0.34 -9.61
C ALA A 324 10.49 1.25 -10.00
N LEU A 325 10.51 2.52 -9.61
CA LEU A 325 9.46 3.50 -9.91
C LEU A 325 9.43 3.93 -11.39
N GLY A 326 10.58 3.95 -12.08
CA GLY A 326 10.66 4.36 -13.48
C GLY A 326 9.70 3.60 -14.41
N PRO A 327 9.76 2.26 -14.48
CA PRO A 327 8.82 1.44 -15.25
C PRO A 327 7.35 1.61 -14.84
N CYS A 328 7.07 1.91 -13.57
CA CYS A 328 5.72 2.21 -13.10
C CYS A 328 5.18 3.49 -13.74
N VAL A 329 5.95 4.59 -13.72
CA VAL A 329 5.53 5.87 -14.35
C VAL A 329 5.35 5.71 -15.86
N ILE A 330 6.26 5.00 -16.53
CA ILE A 330 6.15 4.71 -17.98
C ILE A 330 4.87 3.92 -18.27
N SER A 331 4.54 2.91 -17.46
CA SER A 331 3.34 2.10 -17.62
C SER A 331 2.05 2.90 -17.38
N SER A 332 2.03 3.78 -16.38
CA SER A 332 0.91 4.66 -16.09
C SER A 332 0.67 5.68 -17.21
N GLN A 333 1.75 6.27 -17.75
CA GLN A 333 1.66 7.17 -18.90
C GLN A 333 1.15 6.45 -20.15
N LEU A 334 1.64 5.24 -20.43
CA LEU A 334 1.17 4.42 -21.55
C LEU A 334 -0.33 4.12 -21.44
N SER A 335 -0.78 3.67 -20.26
CA SER A 335 -2.19 3.31 -20.01
C SER A 335 -3.09 4.54 -20.15
N THR A 336 -2.67 5.68 -19.59
CA THR A 336 -3.42 6.93 -19.66
C THR A 336 -3.52 7.45 -21.10
N GLY A 337 -2.44 7.36 -21.88
CA GLY A 337 -2.44 7.73 -23.29
C GLY A 337 -3.41 6.89 -24.13
N ARG A 338 -3.44 5.57 -23.88
CA ARG A 338 -4.36 4.64 -24.56
C ARG A 338 -5.81 4.88 -24.18
N MET A 339 -6.09 5.11 -22.92
CA MET A 339 -7.41 5.49 -22.43
C MET A 339 -7.91 6.79 -23.06
N PHE A 340 -7.05 7.81 -23.09
CA PHE A 340 -7.38 9.09 -23.68
C PHE A 340 -7.66 8.95 -25.18
N TRP A 341 -6.87 8.15 -25.89
CA TRP A 341 -7.09 7.83 -27.29
C TRP A 341 -8.40 7.05 -27.53
N ALA A 342 -8.66 5.98 -26.76
CA ALA A 342 -9.86 5.16 -26.91
C ALA A 342 -11.15 5.99 -26.72
N PHE A 343 -11.15 6.88 -25.73
CA PHE A 343 -12.27 7.78 -25.48
C PHE A 343 -12.40 8.89 -26.53
N SER A 344 -11.27 9.32 -27.11
CA SER A 344 -11.27 10.21 -28.28
C SER A 344 -11.88 9.56 -29.50
N ARG A 345 -11.58 8.29 -29.75
CA ARG A 345 -12.12 7.51 -30.87
C ARG A 345 -13.64 7.43 -30.84
N ASP A 346 -14.22 7.35 -29.65
CA ASP A 346 -15.67 7.30 -29.44
C ASP A 346 -16.35 8.69 -29.48
N GLY A 347 -15.59 9.76 -29.80
CA GLY A 347 -16.12 11.12 -29.96
C GLY A 347 -16.47 11.83 -28.66
N ALA A 348 -16.00 11.33 -27.52
CA ALA A 348 -16.44 11.78 -26.19
C ALA A 348 -15.65 12.99 -25.62
N ILE A 349 -14.63 13.49 -26.32
CA ILE A 349 -13.82 14.66 -25.92
C ILE A 349 -13.69 15.69 -27.05
N PRO A 350 -13.44 16.99 -26.74
CA PRO A 350 -13.33 18.02 -27.76
C PRO A 350 -12.09 17.78 -28.62
N PHE A 351 -12.18 18.10 -29.92
CA PHE A 351 -11.14 17.81 -30.92
C PHE A 351 -10.79 16.32 -31.02
N SER A 352 -11.76 15.43 -30.76
CA SER A 352 -11.63 13.97 -30.88
C SER A 352 -10.96 13.51 -32.17
N SER A 353 -11.20 14.19 -33.29
CA SER A 353 -10.59 13.90 -34.60
C SER A 353 -9.07 14.08 -34.65
N THR A 354 -8.50 14.91 -33.77
CA THR A 354 -7.04 15.11 -33.66
C THR A 354 -6.42 14.07 -32.74
N TRP A 355 -7.07 13.79 -31.61
CA TRP A 355 -6.56 12.90 -30.56
C TRP A 355 -6.71 11.41 -30.91
N SER A 356 -7.72 11.05 -31.71
CA SER A 356 -7.96 9.68 -32.17
C SER A 356 -7.02 9.20 -33.27
N LYS A 357 -6.25 10.10 -33.91
CA LYS A 357 -5.30 9.73 -34.97
C LYS A 357 -4.13 8.92 -34.43
N VAL A 358 -3.93 7.74 -35.02
CA VAL A 358 -2.79 6.85 -34.74
C VAL A 358 -1.66 7.14 -35.72
N ASN A 359 -0.42 7.23 -35.24
CA ASN A 359 0.74 7.38 -36.10
C ASN A 359 1.25 5.99 -36.52
N HIS A 360 1.09 5.64 -37.80
CA HIS A 360 1.47 4.32 -38.34
C HIS A 360 2.99 4.04 -38.32
N ARG A 361 3.87 5.05 -38.28
CA ARG A 361 5.32 4.77 -38.17
C ARG A 361 5.72 4.32 -36.76
N LEU A 362 5.06 4.90 -35.76
CA LEU A 362 5.33 4.67 -34.34
C LEU A 362 4.39 3.61 -33.74
N GLN A 363 3.31 3.23 -34.44
CA GLN A 363 2.29 2.27 -34.01
C GLN A 363 1.65 2.68 -32.66
N MET A 364 1.42 3.99 -32.49
CA MET A 364 0.88 4.54 -31.24
C MET A 364 0.19 5.91 -31.45
N PRO A 365 -0.76 6.28 -30.56
CA PRO A 365 -1.48 7.55 -30.64
C PRO A 365 -0.66 8.72 -30.06
N MET A 366 0.30 9.21 -30.83
CA MET A 366 1.24 10.27 -30.40
C MET A 366 0.53 11.55 -29.92
N ASN A 367 -0.52 11.99 -30.62
CA ASN A 367 -1.25 13.22 -30.26
C ASN A 367 -1.94 13.09 -28.89
N ALA A 368 -2.56 11.94 -28.61
CA ALA A 368 -3.16 11.66 -27.31
C ALA A 368 -2.11 11.62 -26.20
N GLN A 369 -0.95 10.98 -26.46
CA GLN A 369 0.14 10.93 -25.48
C GLN A 369 0.71 12.32 -25.16
N LEU A 370 0.88 13.18 -26.16
CA LEU A 370 1.32 14.56 -25.96
C LEU A 370 0.30 15.38 -25.15
N ALA A 371 -1.00 15.20 -25.43
CA ALA A 371 -2.07 15.85 -24.66
C ALA A 371 -2.03 15.43 -23.19
N VAL A 372 -1.93 14.13 -22.91
CA VAL A 372 -1.80 13.59 -21.55
C VAL A 372 -0.55 14.15 -20.87
N THR A 373 0.58 14.19 -21.57
CA THR A 373 1.84 14.74 -21.03
C THR A 373 1.69 16.21 -20.67
N ALA A 374 1.02 17.00 -21.50
CA ALA A 374 0.74 18.42 -21.25
C ALA A 374 -0.22 18.61 -20.06
N ILE A 375 -1.27 17.79 -19.94
CA ILE A 375 -2.20 17.81 -18.80
C ILE A 375 -1.46 17.47 -17.51
N VAL A 376 -0.65 16.41 -17.51
CA VAL A 376 0.17 15.99 -16.36
C VAL A 376 1.19 17.06 -15.99
N ALA A 377 1.78 17.75 -16.98
CA ALA A 377 2.68 18.87 -16.76
C ALA A 377 1.97 20.08 -16.13
N ALA A 378 0.75 20.39 -16.59
CA ALA A 378 -0.08 21.46 -16.04
C ALA A 378 -0.53 21.16 -14.60
N LEU A 379 -0.89 19.91 -14.31
CA LEU A 379 -1.16 19.46 -12.95
C LEU A 379 0.09 19.58 -12.06
N GLY A 380 1.28 19.31 -12.61
CA GLY A 380 2.56 19.56 -11.95
C GLY A 380 2.71 21.01 -11.47
N CYS A 381 2.19 21.99 -12.21
CA CYS A 381 2.25 23.40 -11.79
C CYS A 381 1.46 23.67 -10.50
N LEU A 382 0.45 22.85 -10.15
CA LEU A 382 -0.24 22.96 -8.86
C LEU A 382 0.71 22.72 -7.68
N TYR A 383 1.74 21.90 -7.86
CA TYR A 383 2.75 21.63 -6.84
C TYR A 383 3.52 22.90 -6.44
N LEU A 384 3.75 23.83 -7.39
CA LEU A 384 4.37 25.13 -7.10
C LEU A 384 3.52 26.01 -6.19
N GLY A 385 2.19 25.93 -6.33
CA GLY A 385 1.26 26.71 -5.52
C GLY A 385 1.05 26.11 -4.13
N SER A 386 0.89 24.79 -4.04
CA SER A 386 0.73 24.09 -2.77
C SER A 386 1.07 22.60 -2.89
N SER A 387 2.05 22.15 -2.11
CA SER A 387 2.38 20.72 -1.99
C SER A 387 1.22 19.91 -1.39
N THR A 388 0.44 20.50 -0.47
CA THR A 388 -0.75 19.85 0.09
C THR A 388 -1.86 19.67 -0.94
N ALA A 389 -2.10 20.68 -1.78
CA ALA A 389 -3.11 20.59 -2.84
C ALA A 389 -2.74 19.50 -3.84
N PHE A 390 -1.46 19.39 -4.20
CA PHE A 390 -1.01 18.31 -5.07
C PHE A 390 -1.00 16.95 -4.36
N ASN A 391 -0.60 16.85 -3.10
CA ASN A 391 -0.67 15.59 -2.34
C ASN A 391 -2.12 15.09 -2.21
N SER A 392 -3.10 16.00 -2.19
CA SER A 392 -4.52 15.64 -2.26
C SER A 392 -4.92 14.99 -3.60
N LEU A 393 -4.11 15.12 -4.66
CA LEU A 393 -4.31 14.39 -5.92
C LEU A 393 -4.14 12.89 -5.76
N LEU A 394 -3.31 12.41 -4.82
CA LEU A 394 -3.19 10.97 -4.51
C LEU A 394 -4.54 10.42 -4.05
N GLY A 395 -5.14 11.05 -3.03
CA GLY A 395 -6.47 10.69 -2.53
C GLY A 395 -7.57 10.87 -3.58
N SER A 396 -7.46 11.93 -4.39
CA SER A 396 -8.40 12.19 -5.49
C SER A 396 -8.34 11.12 -6.58
N ALA A 397 -7.14 10.68 -6.98
CA ALA A 397 -6.97 9.63 -7.99
C ALA A 397 -7.67 8.33 -7.57
N VAL A 398 -7.44 7.90 -6.32
CA VAL A 398 -8.08 6.70 -5.75
C VAL A 398 -9.58 6.86 -5.68
N THR A 399 -10.06 8.00 -5.17
CA THR A 399 -11.49 8.25 -5.01
C THR A 399 -12.23 8.27 -6.35
N ILE A 400 -11.63 8.89 -7.38
CA ILE A 400 -12.21 8.95 -8.72
C ILE A 400 -12.23 7.56 -9.38
N ASN A 401 -11.15 6.79 -9.25
CA ASN A 401 -11.12 5.41 -9.73
C ASN A 401 -12.16 4.55 -9.00
N ASN A 402 -12.33 4.73 -7.67
CA ASN A 402 -13.36 4.04 -6.91
C ASN A 402 -14.77 4.40 -7.37
N CYS A 403 -15.04 5.67 -7.68
CA CYS A 403 -16.29 6.07 -8.31
C CYS A 403 -16.49 5.37 -9.67
N ALA A 404 -15.45 5.29 -10.50
CA ALA A 404 -15.50 4.61 -11.80
C ALA A 404 -15.77 3.10 -11.66
N TYR A 405 -15.17 2.42 -10.66
CA TYR A 405 -15.44 1.00 -10.37
C TYR A 405 -16.86 0.78 -9.83
N MET A 406 -17.35 1.70 -8.99
CA MET A 406 -18.62 1.55 -8.29
C MET A 406 -19.80 1.55 -9.26
N VAL A 407 -19.80 2.40 -10.29
CA VAL A 407 -20.91 2.54 -11.25
C VAL A 407 -21.29 1.23 -11.96
N PRO A 408 -20.38 0.51 -12.66
CA PRO A 408 -20.70 -0.77 -13.32
C PRO A 408 -21.08 -1.87 -12.33
N ILE A 409 -20.38 -1.97 -11.19
CA ILE A 409 -20.64 -3.02 -10.19
C ILE A 409 -22.01 -2.83 -9.53
N LEU A 410 -22.34 -1.59 -9.15
CA LEU A 410 -23.64 -1.23 -8.59
C LEU A 410 -24.76 -1.43 -9.61
N THR A 411 -24.57 -1.01 -10.86
CA THR A 411 -25.59 -1.20 -11.90
C THR A 411 -25.85 -2.69 -12.15
N ASN A 412 -24.81 -3.52 -12.11
CA ASN A 412 -24.95 -4.96 -12.23
C ASN A 412 -25.70 -5.59 -11.04
N LEU A 413 -25.48 -5.11 -9.82
CA LEU A 413 -26.27 -5.52 -8.65
C LEU A 413 -27.73 -5.11 -8.76
N LEU A 414 -28.01 -3.85 -9.11
CA LEU A 414 -29.37 -3.30 -9.22
C LEU A 414 -30.18 -3.97 -10.33
N THR A 415 -29.52 -4.40 -11.40
CA THR A 415 -30.14 -5.18 -12.49
C THR A 415 -30.23 -6.68 -12.19
N GLY A 416 -29.88 -7.10 -10.96
CA GLY A 416 -29.94 -8.49 -10.52
C GLY A 416 -28.96 -9.41 -11.23
N ARG A 417 -27.86 -8.88 -11.76
CA ARG A 417 -26.83 -9.60 -12.54
C ARG A 417 -27.39 -10.32 -13.78
N ARG A 418 -28.56 -9.89 -14.29
CA ARG A 418 -29.26 -10.53 -15.43
C ARG A 418 -28.79 -10.05 -16.79
N ASN A 419 -28.34 -8.81 -16.88
CA ASN A 419 -27.95 -8.18 -18.15
C ASN A 419 -26.51 -8.51 -18.58
N MET A 420 -25.70 -9.03 -17.65
CA MET A 420 -24.29 -9.31 -17.89
C MET A 420 -24.12 -10.66 -18.59
N TYR A 421 -23.38 -10.67 -19.70
CA TYR A 421 -22.95 -11.90 -20.35
C TYR A 421 -22.01 -12.69 -19.44
N LYS A 422 -22.06 -14.02 -19.49
CA LYS A 422 -21.21 -14.88 -18.65
C LYS A 422 -19.91 -15.20 -19.40
N GLY A 423 -18.81 -14.61 -18.94
CA GLY A 423 -17.46 -14.92 -19.43
C GLY A 423 -16.93 -16.26 -18.92
N VAL A 424 -15.69 -16.57 -19.29
CA VAL A 424 -14.97 -17.80 -18.88
C VAL A 424 -14.84 -17.88 -17.36
N PHE A 425 -14.61 -16.74 -16.71
CA PHE A 425 -14.67 -16.58 -15.28
C PHE A 425 -15.98 -15.89 -14.90
N HIS A 426 -16.84 -16.62 -14.17
CA HIS A 426 -18.14 -16.12 -13.71
C HIS A 426 -18.42 -16.60 -12.29
N MET A 427 -18.88 -15.68 -11.45
CA MET A 427 -19.30 -15.97 -10.07
C MET A 427 -20.78 -16.33 -10.06
N HIS A 428 -21.06 -17.62 -9.85
CA HIS A 428 -22.42 -18.15 -9.88
C HIS A 428 -23.25 -17.76 -8.65
N GLY A 429 -24.49 -17.33 -8.91
CA GLY A 429 -25.55 -17.21 -7.91
C GLY A 429 -25.21 -16.27 -6.75
N ALA A 430 -25.52 -16.71 -5.52
CA ALA A 430 -25.39 -15.93 -4.30
C ALA A 430 -23.96 -15.43 -4.03
N LYS A 431 -22.93 -16.17 -4.47
CA LYS A 431 -21.52 -15.78 -4.29
C LYS A 431 -21.21 -14.48 -5.04
N GLY A 432 -21.68 -14.35 -6.28
CA GLY A 432 -21.48 -13.14 -7.07
C GLY A 432 -22.25 -11.93 -6.54
N PHE A 433 -23.44 -12.15 -5.96
CA PHE A 433 -24.15 -11.08 -5.25
C PHE A 433 -23.39 -10.64 -4.00
N PHE A 434 -22.97 -11.59 -3.16
CA PHE A 434 -22.23 -11.31 -1.93
C PHE A 434 -20.93 -10.51 -2.19
N VAL A 435 -20.12 -10.97 -3.14
CA VAL A 435 -18.86 -10.30 -3.51
C VAL A 435 -19.13 -8.88 -3.99
N ASN A 436 -20.03 -8.70 -4.95
CA ASN A 436 -20.33 -7.37 -5.48
C ASN A 436 -20.93 -6.44 -4.40
N THR A 437 -21.79 -6.95 -3.51
CA THR A 437 -22.37 -6.15 -2.41
C THR A 437 -21.29 -5.66 -1.46
N ILE A 438 -20.37 -6.55 -1.04
CA ILE A 438 -19.22 -6.15 -0.22
C ILE A 438 -18.38 -5.11 -0.95
N THR A 439 -18.12 -5.31 -2.24
CA THR A 439 -17.36 -4.34 -3.05
C THR A 439 -18.04 -2.98 -3.08
N VAL A 440 -19.35 -2.89 -3.30
CA VAL A 440 -20.05 -1.60 -3.31
C VAL A 440 -20.02 -0.94 -1.94
N CYS A 441 -20.28 -1.69 -0.86
CA CYS A 441 -20.19 -1.16 0.50
C CYS A 441 -18.78 -0.64 0.81
N TRP A 442 -17.75 -1.38 0.41
CA TRP A 442 -16.36 -0.99 0.56
C TRP A 442 -16.02 0.28 -0.23
N LEU A 443 -16.39 0.34 -1.51
CA LEU A 443 -16.12 1.51 -2.35
C LEU A 443 -16.85 2.75 -1.81
N ALA A 444 -18.11 2.62 -1.39
CA ALA A 444 -18.87 3.70 -0.79
C ALA A 444 -18.22 4.20 0.52
N PHE A 445 -17.77 3.28 1.37
CA PHE A 445 -17.02 3.61 2.58
C PHE A 445 -15.72 4.34 2.24
N ALA A 446 -14.91 3.81 1.32
CA ALA A 446 -13.64 4.42 0.93
C ALA A 446 -13.82 5.84 0.36
N ILE A 447 -14.81 6.07 -0.51
CA ILE A 447 -15.08 7.39 -1.11
C ILE A 447 -15.39 8.44 -0.03
N VAL A 448 -16.20 8.08 0.97
CA VAL A 448 -16.59 9.00 2.05
C VAL A 448 -15.42 9.24 3.00
N PHE A 449 -14.82 8.18 3.54
CA PHE A 449 -13.82 8.29 4.58
C PHE A 449 -12.48 8.86 4.07
N PHE A 450 -12.14 8.64 2.80
CA PHE A 450 -10.88 9.15 2.25
C PHE A 450 -10.97 10.62 1.81
N SER A 451 -12.18 11.19 1.87
CA SER A 451 -12.40 12.63 1.74
C SER A 451 -12.14 13.40 3.04
N PHE A 452 -11.97 12.71 4.18
CA PHE A 452 -11.67 13.37 5.44
C PHE A 452 -10.20 13.86 5.50
N PRO A 453 -9.93 14.94 6.25
CA PRO A 453 -8.57 15.44 6.46
C PRO A 453 -7.75 14.50 7.35
N TYR A 454 -6.46 14.37 7.02
CA TYR A 454 -5.52 13.56 7.80
C TYR A 454 -5.27 14.13 9.19
N TYR A 455 -5.14 15.45 9.33
CA TYR A 455 -4.80 16.11 10.61
C TYR A 455 -5.94 16.99 11.15
N LYS A 456 -6.01 17.11 12.48
CA LYS A 456 -6.81 18.11 13.21
C LYS A 456 -5.93 18.95 14.15
N PRO A 457 -6.19 20.26 14.31
CA PRO A 457 -7.22 21.06 13.63
C PRO A 457 -6.94 21.28 12.13
N VAL A 458 -8.00 21.46 11.36
CA VAL A 458 -7.93 21.65 9.90
C VAL A 458 -7.67 23.13 9.60
N THR A 459 -6.66 23.38 8.77
CA THR A 459 -6.29 24.67 8.21
C THR A 459 -6.29 24.56 6.68
N ALA A 460 -6.31 25.69 5.96
CA ALA A 460 -6.18 25.67 4.51
C ALA A 460 -4.88 25.00 4.03
N ALA A 461 -3.84 24.98 4.86
CA ALA A 461 -2.55 24.37 4.53
C ALA A 461 -2.53 22.84 4.69
N ASN A 462 -3.44 22.22 5.46
CA ASN A 462 -3.46 20.77 5.72
C ASN A 462 -4.80 20.09 5.35
N MET A 463 -5.75 20.83 4.80
CA MET A 463 -7.05 20.29 4.38
C MET A 463 -6.89 19.28 3.24
N ASN A 464 -7.62 18.18 3.30
CA ASN A 464 -7.73 17.25 2.18
C ASN A 464 -8.69 17.82 1.13
N TYR A 465 -8.15 18.21 -0.02
CA TYR A 465 -8.91 18.83 -1.11
C TYR A 465 -9.62 17.81 -2.02
N THR A 466 -9.59 16.52 -1.68
CA THR A 466 -10.18 15.44 -2.49
C THR A 466 -11.65 15.68 -2.78
N CYS A 467 -12.48 16.03 -1.77
CA CYS A 467 -13.90 16.28 -1.98
C CYS A 467 -14.18 17.43 -2.97
N LEU A 468 -13.35 18.48 -2.94
CA LEU A 468 -13.44 19.61 -3.86
C LEU A 468 -13.08 19.18 -5.29
N VAL A 469 -11.99 18.42 -5.45
CA VAL A 469 -11.54 17.94 -6.77
C VAL A 469 -12.55 16.98 -7.37
N VAL A 470 -13.00 15.97 -6.61
CA VAL A 470 -13.98 14.98 -7.09
C VAL A 470 -15.34 15.62 -7.34
N GLY A 471 -15.82 16.47 -6.42
CA GLY A 471 -17.08 17.20 -6.57
C GLY A 471 -17.04 18.17 -7.76
N GLY A 472 -15.96 18.93 -7.90
CA GLY A 472 -15.73 19.85 -9.02
C GLY A 472 -15.70 19.14 -10.36
N LEU A 473 -14.98 18.02 -10.47
CA LEU A 473 -14.99 17.18 -11.67
C LEU A 473 -16.37 16.59 -11.96
N THR A 474 -17.12 16.22 -10.91
CA THR A 474 -18.49 15.73 -11.03
C THR A 474 -19.45 16.80 -11.56
N LEU A 475 -19.29 18.05 -11.13
CA LEU A 475 -20.08 19.16 -11.67
C LEU A 475 -19.67 19.50 -13.09
N PHE A 476 -18.37 19.51 -13.38
CA PHE A 476 -17.82 19.76 -14.70
C PHE A 476 -18.32 18.75 -15.73
N GLN A 477 -18.26 17.45 -15.42
CA GLN A 477 -18.76 16.41 -16.33
C GLN A 477 -20.28 16.52 -16.56
N LEU A 478 -21.06 16.91 -15.54
CA LEU A 478 -22.51 17.08 -15.68
C LEU A 478 -22.83 18.28 -16.58
N ALA A 479 -22.11 19.39 -16.41
CA ALA A 479 -22.20 20.55 -17.29
C ALA A 479 -21.79 20.20 -18.72
N TRP A 480 -20.69 19.44 -18.88
CA TRP A 480 -20.20 18.98 -20.17
C TRP A 480 -21.21 18.08 -20.87
N TYR A 481 -21.80 17.12 -20.17
CA TYR A 481 -22.82 16.22 -20.73
C TYR A 481 -24.09 16.97 -21.16
N LYS A 482 -24.51 17.98 -20.38
CA LYS A 482 -25.67 18.82 -20.73
C LYS A 482 -25.40 19.63 -22.01
N LYS A 483 -24.21 20.22 -22.12
CA LYS A 483 -23.81 21.08 -23.25
C LYS A 483 -23.38 20.29 -24.50
N GLY A 484 -22.95 19.04 -24.33
CA GLY A 484 -22.47 18.17 -25.40
C GLY A 484 -23.54 17.86 -26.45
N ASP A 485 -23.09 17.81 -27.70
CA ASP A 485 -23.92 17.52 -28.87
C ASP A 485 -24.45 16.07 -28.85
N SER A 486 -25.43 15.77 -29.71
CA SER A 486 -26.07 14.44 -29.80
C SER A 486 -25.08 13.27 -30.00
N THR A 487 -23.90 13.55 -30.58
CA THR A 487 -22.77 12.63 -30.79
C THR A 487 -22.09 12.22 -29.47
N LEU A 488 -22.01 13.11 -28.48
CA LEU A 488 -21.49 12.80 -27.12
C LEU A 488 -22.49 11.95 -26.30
N LYS A 489 -23.79 12.07 -26.61
CA LYS A 489 -24.87 11.40 -25.87
C LYS A 489 -25.13 9.96 -26.33
N LYS A 490 -24.56 9.58 -27.48
CA LYS A 490 -24.61 8.24 -28.06
C LYS A 490 -23.21 7.86 -28.55
N PRO A 491 -22.29 7.43 -27.67
CA PRO A 491 -21.02 6.89 -28.14
C PRO A 491 -21.32 5.76 -29.14
N SER A 492 -20.61 5.72 -30.26
CA SER A 492 -20.80 4.77 -31.39
C SER A 492 -21.01 3.32 -30.92
N SER A 493 -20.30 2.95 -29.85
CA SER A 493 -20.40 1.66 -29.16
C SER A 493 -21.81 1.33 -28.68
N SER A 494 -22.61 2.30 -28.21
CA SER A 494 -24.01 2.11 -27.76
C SER A 494 -24.96 1.60 -28.86
N THR A 495 -24.69 1.90 -30.13
CA THR A 495 -25.51 1.49 -31.28
C THR A 495 -25.14 0.09 -31.76
N ALA A 496 -23.85 -0.29 -31.70
CA ALA A 496 -23.37 -1.64 -32.02
C ALA A 496 -23.90 -2.70 -31.03
N TYR A 497 -23.99 -2.36 -29.73
CA TYR A 497 -24.52 -3.27 -28.71
C TYR A 497 -26.03 -3.58 -28.84
N LEU A 498 -26.82 -2.68 -29.43
CA LEU A 498 -28.25 -2.90 -29.72
C LEU A 498 -28.46 -3.99 -30.77
N ASN A 499 -27.62 -4.03 -31.81
CA ASN A 499 -27.68 -5.07 -32.84
C ASN A 499 -27.26 -6.46 -32.30
N LEU A 500 -26.30 -6.49 -31.38
CA LEU A 500 -25.84 -7.71 -30.68
C LEU A 500 -26.95 -8.35 -29.83
N LYS A 501 -27.71 -7.55 -29.07
CA LYS A 501 -28.78 -8.07 -28.19
C LYS A 501 -29.92 -8.70 -28.99
N HIS A 502 -30.20 -8.16 -30.18
CA HIS A 502 -31.18 -8.74 -31.11
C HIS A 502 -30.66 -9.99 -31.82
N LEU A 503 -29.38 -10.04 -32.21
CA LEU A 503 -28.78 -11.20 -32.91
C LEU A 503 -28.52 -12.40 -31.99
N GLN A 504 -28.23 -12.18 -30.70
CA GLN A 504 -27.91 -13.27 -29.76
C GLN A 504 -29.12 -13.90 -29.05
N LEU A 505 -30.33 -13.35 -29.21
CA LEU A 505 -31.56 -14.06 -28.85
C LEU A 505 -31.85 -15.25 -29.79
N GLN A 506 -31.12 -15.38 -30.91
CA GLN A 506 -31.28 -16.45 -31.89
C GLN A 506 -30.22 -17.56 -31.83
N SER A 507 -29.09 -17.39 -31.12
CA SER A 507 -28.03 -18.40 -31.03
C SER A 507 -28.17 -19.28 -29.79
N ARG A 508 -28.47 -20.57 -30.00
CA ARG A 508 -28.55 -21.61 -28.96
C ARG A 508 -27.19 -21.81 -28.27
N PRO A 509 -27.17 -22.23 -26.98
CA PRO A 509 -25.92 -22.54 -26.28
C PRO A 509 -25.23 -23.76 -26.92
N ILE A 510 -23.94 -23.63 -27.20
CA ILE A 510 -23.06 -24.70 -27.68
C ILE A 510 -22.83 -25.67 -26.49
N PRO A 511 -22.96 -26.99 -26.68
CA PRO A 511 -22.90 -27.95 -25.57
C PRO A 511 -21.50 -28.08 -24.97
N ASP A 512 -21.49 -28.38 -23.67
CA ASP A 512 -20.33 -28.60 -22.80
C ASP A 512 -19.35 -29.64 -23.40
N ILE A 513 -18.23 -29.16 -23.94
CA ILE A 513 -17.06 -30.00 -24.20
C ILE A 513 -16.07 -29.79 -23.05
N LEU A 514 -16.20 -30.71 -22.08
CA LEU A 514 -15.15 -31.26 -21.21
C LEU A 514 -13.90 -30.38 -20.98
N LEU A 515 -13.92 -29.63 -19.88
CA LEU A 515 -12.71 -29.10 -19.26
C LEU A 515 -12.60 -29.61 -17.82
N LYS A 516 -12.30 -30.91 -17.69
CA LYS A 516 -11.60 -31.43 -16.51
C LYS A 516 -10.12 -31.00 -16.63
N MET A 517 -9.81 -29.78 -16.22
CA MET A 517 -8.43 -29.43 -15.87
C MET A 517 -8.31 -29.46 -14.35
N HIS A 518 -7.59 -30.49 -13.90
CA HIS A 518 -7.19 -30.74 -12.54
C HIS A 518 -6.73 -29.46 -11.83
N PHE A 519 -7.49 -29.08 -10.81
CA PHE A 519 -7.11 -28.13 -9.76
C PHE A 519 -5.98 -28.66 -8.84
N SER A 520 -5.33 -29.78 -9.20
CA SER A 520 -4.46 -30.55 -8.28
C SER A 520 -2.96 -30.34 -8.45
N SER A 521 -2.49 -29.49 -9.37
CA SER A 521 -1.04 -29.25 -9.55
C SER A 521 -0.51 -28.02 -8.81
N TRP A 522 -1.37 -27.16 -8.27
CA TRP A 522 -0.96 -25.92 -7.58
C TRP A 522 -1.33 -25.86 -6.10
N THR A 523 -2.21 -26.76 -5.63
CA THR A 523 -2.41 -27.00 -4.20
C THR A 523 -1.12 -27.36 -3.45
N PRO A 524 -0.18 -28.18 -3.96
CA PRO A 524 1.05 -28.44 -3.23
C PRO A 524 2.00 -27.23 -3.22
N LEU A 525 1.93 -26.29 -4.16
CA LEU A 525 2.80 -25.09 -4.19
C LEU A 525 2.29 -23.97 -3.27
N VAL A 526 0.96 -23.76 -3.23
CA VAL A 526 0.32 -22.83 -2.30
C VAL A 526 0.36 -23.36 -0.87
N VAL A 527 0.18 -24.68 -0.69
CA VAL A 527 0.41 -25.34 0.60
C VAL A 527 1.91 -25.33 0.94
N SER A 528 2.84 -25.49 0.00
CA SER A 528 4.28 -25.39 0.28
C SER A 528 4.69 -23.99 0.76
N LEU A 529 4.14 -22.93 0.18
CA LEU A 529 4.41 -21.54 0.59
C LEU A 529 3.73 -21.16 1.91
N LEU A 530 2.55 -21.73 2.20
CA LEU A 530 1.88 -21.62 3.51
C LEU A 530 2.55 -22.53 4.57
N THR A 531 3.14 -23.66 4.18
CA THR A 531 3.91 -24.51 5.07
C THR A 531 5.28 -23.93 5.37
N ILE A 532 5.90 -23.17 4.46
CA ILE A 532 7.17 -22.46 4.77
C ILE A 532 6.93 -21.30 5.75
N SER A 533 5.75 -20.68 5.74
CA SER A 533 5.38 -19.65 6.73
C SER A 533 4.87 -20.23 8.06
N THR A 534 4.37 -21.46 8.08
CA THR A 534 4.03 -22.20 9.33
C THR A 534 5.17 -23.07 9.87
N THR A 535 6.23 -23.31 9.11
CA THR A 535 7.47 -23.99 9.56
C THR A 535 8.62 -23.03 9.87
N ALA A 536 8.43 -21.72 9.73
CA ALA A 536 9.28 -20.70 10.34
C ALA A 536 8.82 -20.32 11.77
N ILE A 537 7.91 -21.09 12.35
CA ILE A 537 7.56 -21.11 13.78
C ILE A 537 7.85 -22.53 14.30
N PRO A 538 9.12 -22.96 14.24
CA PRO A 538 9.79 -23.33 15.49
C PRO A 538 11.31 -23.14 15.40
N LEU A 539 11.80 -21.90 15.46
CA LEU A 539 13.18 -21.62 15.89
C LEU A 539 13.27 -20.60 17.03
N LEU A 540 12.13 -20.14 17.56
CA LEU A 540 12.05 -19.27 18.73
C LEU A 540 11.42 -19.94 19.97
N GLU A 541 10.94 -21.18 19.85
CA GLU A 541 10.38 -21.95 20.98
C GLU A 541 11.43 -22.80 21.72
N VAL A 542 12.68 -22.88 21.22
CA VAL A 542 13.75 -23.69 21.84
C VAL A 542 14.44 -22.96 23.00
N ARG A 543 14.19 -21.66 23.20
CA ARG A 543 14.73 -20.93 24.36
C ARG A 543 13.80 -20.88 25.58
N LYS A 544 12.59 -21.46 25.49
CA LYS A 544 11.59 -21.38 26.57
C LYS A 544 11.28 -22.70 27.31
N ASN A 545 11.73 -23.85 26.82
CA ASN A 545 11.59 -25.15 27.51
C ASN A 545 12.83 -26.03 27.36
N GLY A 546 13.97 -25.54 27.82
CA GLY A 546 15.18 -26.34 27.96
C GLY A 546 15.21 -27.04 29.31
N GLY A 547 14.55 -28.20 29.42
CA GLY A 547 14.85 -29.05 30.55
C GLY A 547 14.03 -30.31 30.80
N GLY A 548 14.51 -31.45 30.31
CA GLY A 548 14.29 -32.74 30.99
C GLY A 548 14.69 -34.01 30.22
N GLY A 549 15.85 -34.58 30.58
CA GLY A 549 16.19 -36.01 30.40
C GLY A 549 17.42 -36.28 29.52
N GLY A 550 18.58 -36.73 30.02
CA GLY A 550 18.96 -37.18 31.36
C GLY A 550 20.49 -37.36 31.48
N GLY A 551 20.96 -37.54 32.71
CA GLY A 551 22.34 -37.96 33.02
C GLY A 551 23.13 -37.08 33.99
N GLY A 552 22.83 -37.16 35.28
CA GLY A 552 23.80 -37.08 36.40
C GLY A 552 24.64 -35.82 36.61
N THR A 553 24.13 -34.86 37.39
CA THR A 553 24.70 -34.33 38.65
C THR A 553 23.92 -33.08 39.07
N THR A 554 23.55 -33.02 40.35
CA THR A 554 22.67 -32.01 40.96
C THR A 554 23.27 -30.61 40.94
N THR A 555 22.69 -29.69 40.15
CA THR A 555 22.79 -28.24 40.34
C THR A 555 21.39 -27.63 40.25
N THR A 556 21.00 -26.94 41.32
CA THR A 556 19.76 -26.18 41.49
C THR A 556 19.50 -25.24 40.30
N ARG A 557 18.39 -25.45 39.56
CA ARG A 557 17.92 -24.51 38.52
C ARG A 557 17.46 -23.21 39.19
N GLY A 558 18.22 -22.13 39.01
CA GLY A 558 17.90 -20.79 39.54
C GLY A 558 16.63 -20.19 38.92
N GLY A 559 15.78 -19.61 39.76
CA GLY A 559 14.58 -18.85 39.37
C GLY A 559 14.91 -17.38 39.06
N PRO A 560 13.90 -16.49 38.91
CA PRO A 560 14.13 -15.06 38.74
C PRO A 560 14.86 -14.47 39.96
N ALA A 561 15.89 -13.67 39.70
CA ALA A 561 16.66 -13.04 40.78
C ALA A 561 15.76 -12.12 41.61
N SER A 562 15.97 -12.10 42.92
CA SER A 562 15.25 -11.21 43.83
C SER A 562 16.23 -10.56 44.78
N ALA A 563 16.04 -9.28 45.09
CA ALA A 563 16.85 -8.55 46.04
C ALA A 563 15.99 -7.73 47.00
N LYS A 564 16.44 -7.62 48.24
CA LYS A 564 15.88 -6.69 49.21
C LYS A 564 16.68 -5.39 49.15
N VAL A 565 16.01 -4.30 48.78
CA VAL A 565 16.59 -2.96 48.68
C VAL A 565 16.17 -2.16 49.90
N THR A 566 17.12 -1.44 50.49
CA THR A 566 16.98 -0.68 51.71
C THR A 566 17.52 0.74 51.48
N LEU A 567 16.64 1.73 51.60
CA LEU A 567 16.93 3.16 51.39
C LEU A 567 17.07 3.89 52.72
N TYR A 568 18.06 4.78 52.81
CA TYR A 568 18.32 5.65 53.96
C TYR A 568 18.12 7.11 53.57
N ASN A 569 17.36 7.86 54.38
CA ASN A 569 17.00 9.24 54.01
C ASN A 569 18.05 10.29 54.44
N GLN A 570 18.82 10.04 55.51
CA GLN A 570 19.68 11.07 56.15
C GLN A 570 21.17 10.69 56.16
N TYR A 571 21.59 9.69 55.39
CA TYR A 571 22.97 9.19 55.38
C TYR A 571 23.55 9.17 53.98
N THR A 572 24.81 9.56 53.82
CA THR A 572 25.57 9.39 52.57
C THR A 572 26.76 8.47 52.81
N CYS A 573 26.98 7.53 51.89
CA CYS A 573 28.06 6.55 52.00
C CYS A 573 29.42 7.26 51.93
N VAL A 574 30.29 7.00 52.91
CA VAL A 574 31.67 7.54 52.95
C VAL A 574 32.56 6.88 51.89
N ALA A 575 32.34 5.60 51.60
CA ALA A 575 32.97 4.87 50.50
C ALA A 575 31.99 3.87 49.85
N PRO A 576 32.17 3.52 48.56
CA PRO A 576 31.43 2.44 47.93
C PRO A 576 31.65 1.13 48.69
N ASN A 577 30.56 0.40 48.96
CA ASN A 577 30.56 -0.92 49.64
C ASN A 577 30.83 -0.95 51.16
N THR A 578 31.03 0.19 51.84
CA THR A 578 31.05 0.21 53.32
C THR A 578 29.63 0.34 53.89
N PRO A 579 29.15 -0.63 54.70
CA PRO A 579 27.78 -0.61 55.22
C PRO A 579 27.53 0.57 56.18
N PRO A 580 26.30 1.11 56.23
CA PRO A 580 25.93 2.19 57.16
C PRO A 580 26.08 1.78 58.64
N PRO A 581 26.31 2.74 59.56
CA PRO A 581 26.40 2.48 60.99
C PRO A 581 25.10 1.90 61.56
N THR A 582 25.21 0.93 62.47
CA THR A 582 24.06 0.26 63.14
C THR A 582 23.58 0.99 64.40
N ASP A 583 24.19 2.12 64.75
CA ASP A 583 23.92 2.92 65.95
C ASP A 583 22.71 3.87 65.84
N GLY A 584 21.97 3.82 64.72
CA GLY A 584 20.79 4.66 64.46
C GLY A 584 21.10 6.01 63.82
N SER A 585 22.37 6.35 63.59
CA SER A 585 22.78 7.60 62.93
C SER A 585 22.41 7.68 61.44
N ALA A 586 22.01 6.56 60.81
CA ALA A 586 21.65 6.50 59.39
C ALA A 586 20.22 7.01 59.04
N GLY A 587 19.41 7.38 60.04
CA GLY A 587 18.06 7.92 59.88
C GLY A 587 16.99 6.89 59.50
N THR A 588 15.80 7.36 59.11
CA THR A 588 14.65 6.49 58.76
C THR A 588 14.94 5.62 57.54
N THR A 589 14.69 4.32 57.68
CA THR A 589 14.98 3.31 56.67
C THR A 589 13.69 2.76 56.05
N VAL A 590 13.63 2.66 54.72
CA VAL A 590 12.53 1.98 54.01
C VAL A 590 13.09 0.79 53.25
N SER A 591 12.49 -0.39 53.43
CA SER A 591 12.91 -1.62 52.74
C SER A 591 11.78 -2.22 51.93
N PHE A 592 12.08 -2.66 50.71
CA PHE A 592 11.16 -3.36 49.82
C PHE A 592 11.92 -4.43 49.02
N SER A 593 11.20 -5.38 48.43
CA SER A 593 11.80 -6.42 47.60
C SER A 593 11.58 -6.09 46.12
N VAL A 594 12.61 -6.28 45.32
CA VAL A 594 12.57 -6.15 43.86
C VAL A 594 12.88 -7.51 43.23
N THR A 595 12.21 -7.82 42.12
CA THR A 595 12.38 -9.10 41.41
C THR A 595 12.69 -8.85 39.93
N GLU A 596 13.49 -9.72 39.35
CA GLU A 596 13.89 -9.66 37.94
C GLU A 596 12.64 -9.64 37.04
N ALA A 597 12.63 -8.74 36.05
CA ALA A 597 11.52 -8.49 35.14
C ALA A 597 10.22 -7.93 35.78
N GLN A 598 10.29 -7.39 37.00
CA GLN A 598 9.18 -6.61 37.58
C GLN A 598 9.64 -5.22 38.04
N CYS A 599 8.91 -4.20 37.61
CA CYS A 599 9.10 -2.83 38.07
C CYS A 599 8.41 -2.63 39.42
N THR A 600 9.19 -2.27 40.45
CA THR A 600 8.66 -2.06 41.80
C THR A 600 8.58 -0.57 42.10
N ILE A 601 7.38 -0.09 42.43
CA ILE A 601 7.13 1.29 42.86
C ILE A 601 6.92 1.28 44.37
N PRO A 602 7.83 1.86 45.18
CA PRO A 602 7.62 1.97 46.61
C PRO A 602 6.35 2.81 46.87
N THR A 603 5.41 2.27 47.64
CA THR A 603 4.04 2.81 47.83
C THR A 603 3.95 4.14 48.58
N THR A 604 5.07 4.78 48.88
CA THR A 604 5.15 6.11 49.45
C THR A 604 6.19 6.86 48.64
N GLY A 605 5.81 7.97 47.98
CA GLY A 605 6.69 8.78 47.14
C GLY A 605 7.93 9.28 47.88
N LEU A 606 8.94 8.40 47.98
CA LEU A 606 10.16 8.63 48.71
C LEU A 606 11.13 9.37 47.80
N GLN A 607 11.18 10.68 47.94
CA GLN A 607 12.36 11.43 47.53
C GLN A 607 13.46 11.11 48.54
N PHE A 608 14.34 10.17 48.17
CA PHE A 608 15.54 9.88 48.95
C PHE A 608 16.72 10.64 48.33
N SER A 609 17.46 11.34 49.18
CA SER A 609 18.73 11.98 48.82
C SER A 609 19.92 11.32 49.51
N GLY A 610 19.69 10.21 50.22
CA GLY A 610 20.70 9.49 50.99
C GLY A 610 21.13 8.17 50.34
N ALA A 611 21.65 7.25 51.15
CA ALA A 611 22.28 6.01 50.72
C ALA A 611 21.28 4.88 50.36
N LEU A 612 21.71 4.00 49.46
CA LEU A 612 21.03 2.77 49.09
C LEU A 612 21.90 1.56 49.42
N THR A 613 21.30 0.52 50.00
CA THR A 613 21.92 -0.80 50.18
C THR A 613 21.00 -1.86 49.60
N ALA A 614 21.55 -2.95 49.11
CA ALA A 614 20.76 -4.05 48.55
C ALA A 614 21.41 -5.40 48.83
N SER A 615 20.61 -6.44 49.01
CA SER A 615 21.08 -7.82 49.21
C SER A 615 20.27 -8.80 48.37
N LEU A 616 20.94 -9.71 47.66
CA LEU A 616 20.28 -10.76 46.88
C LEU A 616 19.60 -11.76 47.81
N THR A 617 18.29 -11.94 47.65
CA THR A 617 17.46 -12.90 48.39
C THR A 617 17.18 -14.18 47.61
N ALA A 618 17.31 -14.16 46.28
CA ALA A 618 17.22 -15.34 45.42
C ALA A 618 18.33 -15.34 44.37
N SER A 619 18.91 -16.51 44.12
CA SER A 619 19.98 -16.68 43.13
C SER A 619 19.46 -16.46 41.71
N PRO A 620 20.17 -15.69 40.87
CA PRO A 620 19.84 -15.49 39.46
C PRO A 620 19.97 -16.79 38.65
N LYS A 621 19.53 -16.75 37.39
CA LYS A 621 19.58 -17.89 36.47
C LYS A 621 21.02 -18.35 36.24
N THR A 622 21.18 -19.64 35.95
CA THR A 622 22.48 -20.24 35.66
C THR A 622 23.08 -19.60 34.40
N GLY A 623 24.26 -18.98 34.52
CA GLY A 623 24.94 -18.27 33.43
C GLY A 623 24.94 -16.74 33.55
N THR A 624 24.37 -16.17 34.61
CA THR A 624 24.46 -14.74 34.92
C THR A 624 25.89 -14.32 35.27
N VAL A 625 26.36 -13.26 34.61
CA VAL A 625 27.67 -12.60 34.77
C VAL A 625 27.64 -11.58 35.91
N GLY A 626 26.51 -10.92 36.16
CA GLY A 626 26.35 -9.99 37.28
C GLY A 626 24.93 -9.42 37.40
N CYS A 627 24.60 -8.90 38.58
CA CYS A 627 23.29 -8.27 38.86
C CYS A 627 23.46 -6.79 39.25
N TYR A 628 22.54 -5.96 38.79
CA TYR A 628 22.49 -4.53 39.02
C TYR A 628 21.11 -4.15 39.57
N ILE A 629 21.09 -3.29 40.58
CA ILE A 629 19.86 -2.61 41.03
C ILE A 629 19.76 -1.30 40.26
N VAL A 630 18.67 -1.09 39.53
CA VAL A 630 18.44 0.11 38.73
C VAL A 630 17.33 0.94 39.35
N GLY A 631 17.60 2.22 39.60
CA GLY A 631 16.62 3.21 40.01
C GLY A 631 16.21 4.10 38.82
N HIS A 632 14.92 4.43 38.75
CA HIS A 632 14.30 5.29 37.73
C HIS A 632 13.74 6.58 38.35
N SER A 633 13.96 7.73 37.72
CA SER A 633 13.52 9.04 38.24
C SER A 633 12.01 9.28 38.13
N GLN A 634 11.26 8.44 37.40
CA GLN A 634 9.80 8.50 37.25
C GLN A 634 9.10 7.26 37.81
N GLN A 635 7.76 7.32 37.97
CA GLN A 635 6.92 6.21 38.44
C GLN A 635 6.73 5.13 37.35
N GLY A 636 7.84 4.57 36.87
CA GLY A 636 7.86 3.50 35.88
C GLY A 636 9.28 3.18 35.42
N CYS A 637 9.52 1.92 35.04
CA CYS A 637 10.82 1.43 34.59
C CYS A 637 11.01 1.58 33.06
N GLY A 638 10.14 2.34 32.40
CA GLY A 638 10.20 2.58 30.95
C GLY A 638 11.32 3.55 30.57
N ILE A 639 12.00 3.28 29.47
CA ILE A 639 13.06 4.14 28.92
C ILE A 639 12.39 5.27 28.14
N VAL A 640 12.34 6.47 28.73
CA VAL A 640 11.84 7.70 28.09
C VAL A 640 12.85 8.83 28.32
N LEU A 641 12.88 9.83 27.44
CA LEU A 641 13.83 10.96 27.50
C LEU A 641 13.84 11.72 28.85
N SER A 642 12.77 11.61 29.63
CA SER A 642 12.59 12.26 30.93
C SER A 642 12.81 11.33 32.14
N ASN A 643 13.10 10.05 31.92
CA ASN A 643 13.34 9.05 32.97
C ASN A 643 14.84 8.73 33.07
N GLN A 644 15.51 9.37 34.02
CA GLN A 644 16.92 9.12 34.28
C GLN A 644 17.08 7.81 35.05
N MET A 645 17.98 6.94 34.57
CA MET A 645 18.25 5.64 35.15
C MET A 645 19.66 5.62 35.75
N HIS A 646 19.80 5.00 36.91
CA HIS A 646 21.11 4.77 37.51
C HIS A 646 21.18 3.38 38.12
N GLY A 647 22.26 2.65 37.83
CA GLY A 647 22.46 1.27 38.23
C GLY A 647 23.60 1.11 39.23
N TRP A 648 23.37 0.33 40.28
CA TRP A 648 24.38 -0.06 41.25
C TRP A 648 24.68 -1.56 41.14
N PRO A 649 25.94 -1.96 40.90
CA PRO A 649 26.30 -3.38 40.80
C PRO A 649 26.23 -4.07 42.16
N VAL A 650 25.69 -5.28 42.20
CA VAL A 650 25.81 -6.18 43.36
C VAL A 650 27.17 -6.89 43.27
N GLY A 651 27.85 -7.05 44.41
CA GLY A 651 29.21 -7.59 44.48
C GLY A 651 29.38 -9.06 44.05
N GLY A 652 28.32 -9.73 43.63
CA GLY A 652 28.33 -11.11 43.16
C GLY A 652 26.93 -11.60 42.74
N ILE A 653 26.83 -12.91 42.50
CA ILE A 653 25.63 -13.59 41.97
C ILE A 653 25.05 -14.63 42.94
N ASN A 654 25.59 -14.75 44.15
CA ASN A 654 25.10 -15.69 45.15
C ASN A 654 24.07 -15.01 46.07
N VAL A 655 23.18 -15.82 46.65
CA VAL A 655 22.27 -15.34 47.70
C VAL A 655 23.09 -14.85 48.88
N GLY A 656 22.79 -13.65 49.37
CA GLY A 656 23.56 -12.98 50.42
C GLY A 656 24.60 -12.00 49.91
N ASP A 657 24.93 -12.00 48.60
CA ASP A 657 25.79 -10.96 48.03
C ASP A 657 25.05 -9.61 48.09
N SER A 658 25.75 -8.60 48.58
CA SER A 658 25.17 -7.29 48.88
C SER A 658 25.93 -6.15 48.20
N LEU A 659 25.18 -5.15 47.74
CA LEU A 659 25.69 -3.80 47.53
C LEU A 659 25.83 -3.16 48.91
N GLY A 660 27.07 -2.94 49.35
CA GLY A 660 27.32 -2.46 50.71
C GLY A 660 26.80 -1.05 50.97
N CYS A 661 26.99 -0.11 50.03
CA CYS A 661 26.41 1.24 50.08
C CYS A 661 26.62 1.97 48.74
N GLY A 662 25.56 2.55 48.17
CA GLY A 662 25.57 3.35 46.95
C GLY A 662 24.91 4.71 47.15
N ASN A 663 25.55 5.78 46.68
CA ASN A 663 24.99 7.13 46.70
C ASN A 663 24.29 7.46 45.37
N PRO A 664 23.10 8.06 45.38
CA PRO A 664 22.49 8.62 44.18
C PRO A 664 23.25 9.88 43.71
N PRO A 665 23.21 10.20 42.41
CA PRO A 665 23.65 11.49 41.88
C PRO A 665 22.92 12.66 42.57
N SER A 666 23.64 13.76 42.80
CA SER A 666 23.10 14.93 43.50
C SER A 666 21.90 15.53 42.76
N GLY A 667 20.78 15.68 43.47
CA GLY A 667 19.56 16.32 42.94
C GLY A 667 18.60 15.38 42.20
N THR A 668 18.86 14.07 42.16
CA THR A 668 17.97 13.09 41.52
C THR A 668 17.17 12.31 42.57
N SER A 669 15.84 12.34 42.47
CA SER A 669 14.94 11.47 43.23
C SER A 669 14.50 10.28 42.37
N TYR A 670 14.50 9.06 42.92
CA TYR A 670 14.03 7.87 42.20
C TYR A 670 12.69 7.36 42.73
N LEU A 671 11.80 6.99 41.83
CA LEU A 671 10.40 6.65 42.10
C LEU A 671 10.04 5.22 41.70
N ALA A 672 10.91 4.51 40.98
CA ALA A 672 10.76 3.09 40.68
C ALA A 672 12.12 2.38 40.69
N PHE A 673 12.11 1.09 41.00
CA PHE A 673 13.31 0.25 41.05
C PHE A 673 13.06 -1.10 40.38
N GLU A 674 14.11 -1.62 39.74
CA GLU A 674 14.15 -2.97 39.20
C GLU A 674 15.53 -3.61 39.41
N ILE A 675 15.60 -4.93 39.25
CA ILE A 675 16.87 -5.67 39.23
C ILE A 675 17.09 -6.24 37.83
N ILE A 676 18.27 -5.97 37.27
CA ILE A 676 18.72 -6.47 35.98
C ILE A 676 19.93 -7.36 36.22
N CYS A 677 19.79 -8.64 35.91
CA CYS A 677 20.88 -9.61 35.93
C CYS A 677 21.25 -9.95 34.48
N GLN A 678 22.51 -9.73 34.10
CA GLN A 678 23.05 -9.99 32.76
C GLN A 678 23.80 -11.30 32.71
#